data_AF-A0A0S7WNL1-F1
#
_entry.id   AF-A0A0S7WNL1-F1
#
_cell.length_a   1.000
_cell.length_b   1.000
_cell.length_c   1.000
_cell.angle_alpha   90.00
_cell.angle_beta   90.00
_cell.angle_gamma   90.00
#
_symmetry.space_group_name_H-M   'P 1'
#
loop_
_entity.id
_entity.type
_entity.pdbx_description
1 polymer ?
#
loop_
_entity_poly.entity_id
_entity_poly.type
_entity_poly.pdbx_seq_one_letter_code
_entity_poly.pdbx_strand_id
1 'polypeptide(L)'
;MGSKALRVLMLSGFVLLLSGAYVPLVGQEKKFTATATFQKGVNGYSDASDDSRRPGKMKLVDDVKRKLSGWYEKQIQLGKMKREVVLENLSNYRHVLRWDHLDRWIKGENVKVLSAKVHIFYVDEFWSFYDYAVALHRSLDGTKDNTEKEPAATAHIFGERRGRGVATPFRSWIEFELRPEVIQTWMDDPKNNQGLVLLQQWKKDPPGKKSTGGFVVFASNTDGMTHLRPKLTITYEATGNVAPFAPVLLDRFDGIVVGTEHVLRWGVPEPPDVNRDKITFEIEYSSAEGGAWRPVAKGIPGEQRQFAWNTAAVPAGKGYRIRIRSVDEDAASSSWTMSEGGFTVVRRELPFQVGIETPLVKLRREGPYGGPVSSAAAVELARNEYEGFQIVLFGANREITGVKVVASDLKAEGAPGVIAARNVTVNPVGYVNTRPPSYTVRWVGQWPDSLLNVEKVDVPPGKVQPIWVTVYAPKGVPAGRYAGTLTITGDGIAPQTVALTARVFDFELPVRPTFQAFALGNIPKPDFYGLERGEEYDEMRKKWYDFLCRRRLPPGGFVLNAWPWTKPSYPAKVNPDGSYDFSEVDRWGSYCFDRGMNAFVAAAFRKPGKWGFPKTFSEQYYQEFTRFMTAYTTFLRKKGWLKDAVVYNIDEAPKAHWEFCKENYRRTKAVSPDLSVFQCLNAPKGVKALEGFFDVVDVNIGQFHQGGAPDRLKAGGRVWWCVCCWPSIGWLSWKLNIEGFEYWSVSSWSRCLTTMDGKKFVDQVESKWNANSFGKYNGDGYLTYPGPNNTLLSSIRFEALRDGFEDHEYLAVLKRRLAGKQGAAAAEARKLLTIDDRLCKRDLSYTRDPKVIFETRRRIAEAIEKLGR
;
A
#
# COMPACT_ATOMS: atom_id res chain seq x y z
N MET A 1 25.60 27.82 -3.76
CA MET A 1 24.35 28.34 -3.14
C MET A 1 23.43 27.15 -2.91
N GLY A 2 23.35 26.68 -1.67
CA GLY A 2 22.83 25.37 -1.31
C GLY A 2 21.32 25.34 -1.09
N SER A 3 20.64 24.41 -1.75
CA SER A 3 19.25 24.05 -1.48
C SER A 3 19.16 23.21 -0.20
N LYS A 4 18.58 23.75 0.88
CA LYS A 4 18.23 22.98 2.08
C LYS A 4 17.07 22.03 1.74
N ALA A 5 17.34 20.73 1.74
CA ALA A 5 16.33 19.69 1.67
C ALA A 5 15.64 19.55 3.04
N LEU A 6 14.32 19.76 3.06
CA LEU A 6 13.47 19.50 4.23
C LEU A 6 13.33 17.97 4.39
N ARG A 7 14.08 17.35 5.31
CA ARG A 7 13.87 15.94 5.71
C ARG A 7 12.85 15.92 6.86
N VAL A 8 11.61 15.52 6.57
CA VAL A 8 10.58 15.23 7.59
C VAL A 8 10.68 13.74 7.94
N LEU A 9 11.19 13.43 9.13
CA LEU A 9 11.14 12.08 9.69
C LEU A 9 9.81 11.95 10.46
N MET A 10 8.77 11.36 9.86
CA MET A 10 7.56 10.98 10.60
C MET A 10 7.84 9.73 11.44
N LEU A 11 8.31 9.94 12.67
CA LEU A 11 8.18 8.99 13.76
C LEU A 11 6.94 9.43 14.55
N SER A 12 5.92 8.57 14.64
CA SER A 12 4.70 8.77 15.45
C SER A 12 4.19 10.21 15.56
N GLY A 13 3.60 10.76 14.49
CA GLY A 13 2.63 11.85 14.62
C GLY A 13 3.11 13.27 14.98
N PHE A 14 4.41 13.55 15.08
CA PHE A 14 4.88 14.91 15.44
C PHE A 14 5.49 15.69 14.26
N VAL A 15 5.10 16.96 14.12
CA VAL A 15 5.86 17.99 13.39
C VAL A 15 5.80 19.29 14.23
N LEU A 16 6.89 19.62 14.90
CA LEU A 16 7.19 20.96 15.41
C LEU A 16 8.19 21.58 14.41
N LEU A 17 7.95 22.81 13.94
CA LEU A 17 8.90 23.54 13.08
C LEU A 17 9.19 24.87 13.77
N LEU A 18 10.40 25.04 14.32
CA LEU A 18 10.82 26.31 14.95
C LEU A 18 11.87 27.01 14.06
N SER A 19 11.68 28.30 13.77
CA SER A 19 12.70 29.18 13.16
C SER A 19 12.85 30.48 13.96
N GLY A 20 14.08 30.90 14.26
CA GLY A 20 14.39 32.15 14.97
C GLY A 20 15.88 32.23 15.36
N ALA A 21 16.48 33.42 15.34
CA ALA A 21 17.89 33.71 15.67
C ALA A 21 18.05 34.17 17.14
N TYR A 22 19.24 33.95 17.71
CA TYR A 22 19.54 34.11 19.14
C TYR A 22 20.63 35.17 19.40
N VAL A 23 20.49 35.94 20.49
CA VAL A 23 21.53 36.78 21.11
C VAL A 23 21.45 36.57 22.63
N PRO A 24 22.49 36.06 23.33
CA PRO A 24 22.49 35.93 24.78
C PRO A 24 22.92 37.23 25.47
N LEU A 25 22.24 37.60 26.55
CA LEU A 25 22.79 38.44 27.62
C LEU A 25 22.50 37.74 28.96
N VAL A 26 23.53 37.63 29.80
CA VAL A 26 23.48 36.95 31.10
C VAL A 26 22.74 37.82 32.11
N GLY A 27 21.78 37.25 32.85
CA GLY A 27 21.12 37.90 33.99
C GLY A 27 19.71 38.45 33.76
N GLN A 28 19.10 38.24 32.59
CA GLN A 28 17.67 38.49 32.34
C GLN A 28 16.91 37.18 32.13
N GLU A 29 15.62 37.14 32.48
CA GLU A 29 14.71 36.03 32.18
C GLU A 29 14.91 35.55 30.73
N LYS A 30 15.29 34.27 30.56
CA LYS A 30 15.61 33.67 29.26
C LYS A 30 14.35 33.66 28.40
N LYS A 31 14.24 34.59 27.45
CA LYS A 31 13.09 34.74 26.56
C LYS A 31 13.29 33.91 25.31
N PHE A 32 12.29 33.13 24.91
CA PHE A 32 12.33 32.30 23.71
C PHE A 32 11.03 32.40 22.91
N THR A 33 11.10 32.05 21.63
CA THR A 33 9.94 31.97 20.73
C THR A 33 9.77 30.55 20.23
N ALA A 34 8.55 30.01 20.32
CA ALA A 34 8.21 28.66 19.90
C ALA A 34 6.91 28.63 19.08
N THR A 35 6.76 27.59 18.26
CA THR A 35 5.60 27.35 17.39
C THR A 35 5.09 25.93 17.62
N ALA A 36 3.86 25.80 18.11
CA ALA A 36 3.19 24.53 18.36
C ALA A 36 2.07 24.27 17.34
N THR A 37 1.94 23.03 16.84
CA THR A 37 0.87 22.63 15.91
C THR A 37 0.00 21.53 16.51
N PHE A 38 -1.32 21.72 16.54
CA PHE A 38 -2.30 20.85 17.19
C PHE A 38 -3.22 20.15 16.16
N GLN A 39 -3.32 18.81 16.23
CA GLN A 39 -4.11 17.97 15.32
C GLN A 39 -4.84 16.82 16.06
N LYS A 40 -6.17 16.65 15.86
CA LYS A 40 -7.03 15.71 16.62
C LYS A 40 -6.69 14.24 16.37
N GLY A 41 -6.74 13.41 17.42
CA GLY A 41 -6.74 11.93 17.39
C GLY A 41 -5.48 11.25 16.84
N VAL A 42 -4.36 11.99 16.77
CA VAL A 42 -3.01 11.43 16.62
C VAL A 42 -2.22 11.60 17.93
N ASN A 43 -2.60 12.57 18.77
CA ASN A 43 -1.74 13.00 19.87
C ASN A 43 -2.28 12.71 21.28
N GLY A 44 -3.58 12.47 21.52
CA GLY A 44 -4.10 12.51 22.91
C GLY A 44 -4.04 13.92 23.53
N TYR A 45 -3.81 14.95 22.70
CA TYR A 45 -3.68 16.35 23.09
C TYR A 45 -4.96 17.04 22.62
N SER A 46 -5.66 17.72 23.54
CA SER A 46 -6.91 18.46 23.35
C SER A 46 -8.14 17.60 23.00
N ASP A 47 -8.93 17.22 24.00
CA ASP A 47 -10.25 16.60 23.82
C ASP A 47 -11.27 17.67 23.42
N ALA A 48 -11.45 17.89 22.13
CA ALA A 48 -12.58 18.68 21.63
C ALA A 48 -13.88 17.94 21.93
N SER A 49 -14.77 18.50 22.77
CA SER A 49 -16.14 17.98 22.91
C SER A 49 -16.86 18.10 21.58
N ASP A 50 -17.18 16.96 20.97
CA ASP A 50 -18.03 16.86 19.80
C ASP A 50 -19.40 16.40 20.27
N ASP A 51 -20.40 17.29 20.28
CA ASP A 51 -21.77 16.91 20.64
C ASP A 51 -22.53 16.30 19.43
N SER A 52 -21.82 15.85 18.39
CA SER A 52 -22.42 15.18 17.23
C SER A 52 -22.10 13.68 17.22
N ARG A 53 -23.13 12.85 17.45
CA ARG A 53 -23.02 11.36 17.46
C ARG A 53 -22.86 10.72 16.06
N ARG A 54 -22.42 11.44 15.01
CA ARG A 54 -22.29 10.89 13.64
C ARG A 54 -21.14 11.55 12.83
N PRO A 55 -20.45 10.80 11.95
CA PRO A 55 -19.45 11.35 11.02
C PRO A 55 -20.11 12.33 10.03
N GLY A 56 -19.60 13.56 9.95
CA GLY A 56 -20.17 14.64 9.13
C GLY A 56 -19.15 15.26 8.17
N LYS A 57 -19.59 15.52 6.93
CA LYS A 57 -18.89 16.34 5.92
C LYS A 57 -19.33 17.80 6.07
N MET A 58 -18.44 18.78 6.02
CA MET A 58 -18.83 20.20 6.08
C MET A 58 -19.10 20.74 4.67
N LYS A 59 -20.30 21.30 4.41
CA LYS A 59 -20.67 21.92 3.13
C LYS A 59 -20.92 23.41 3.35
N LEU A 60 -20.27 24.25 2.55
CA LEU A 60 -20.44 25.69 2.60
C LEU A 60 -21.71 26.08 1.82
N VAL A 61 -22.81 26.41 2.53
CA VAL A 61 -24.08 26.74 1.85
C VAL A 61 -24.87 27.85 2.52
N ASP A 62 -24.36 29.07 2.47
CA ASP A 62 -25.14 30.27 2.85
C ASP A 62 -26.27 30.58 1.84
N ASP A 63 -26.17 30.08 0.60
CA ASP A 63 -27.25 30.24 -0.38
C ASP A 63 -28.39 29.18 -0.21
N VAL A 64 -28.21 28.10 0.57
CA VAL A 64 -29.28 27.07 0.77
C VAL A 64 -30.32 27.47 1.80
N LYS A 65 -29.96 28.26 2.82
CA LYS A 65 -30.96 28.86 3.72
C LYS A 65 -31.87 29.84 2.97
N ARG A 66 -31.36 30.51 1.92
CA ARG A 66 -32.10 31.52 1.15
C ARG A 66 -32.72 30.99 -0.15
N LYS A 67 -32.20 29.89 -0.69
CA LYS A 67 -32.73 29.17 -1.86
C LYS A 67 -32.88 27.70 -1.47
N LEU A 68 -33.99 27.38 -0.81
CA LEU A 68 -34.62 26.08 -1.02
C LEU A 68 -34.81 25.94 -2.53
N SER A 69 -33.89 25.25 -3.21
CA SER A 69 -33.98 25.08 -4.65
C SER A 69 -35.33 24.41 -4.94
N GLY A 70 -36.05 24.88 -5.95
CA GLY A 70 -37.39 24.38 -6.29
C GLY A 70 -37.47 22.86 -6.48
N TRP A 71 -36.32 22.18 -6.61
CA TRP A 71 -36.24 20.73 -6.56
C TRP A 71 -36.56 20.14 -5.17
N TYR A 72 -35.99 20.65 -4.09
CA TYR A 72 -36.28 20.16 -2.73
C TYR A 72 -37.70 20.50 -2.29
N GLU A 73 -38.17 21.71 -2.60
CA GLU A 73 -39.58 22.06 -2.37
C GLU A 73 -40.53 21.17 -3.16
N LYS A 74 -40.19 20.84 -4.41
CA LYS A 74 -40.97 19.88 -5.20
C LYS A 74 -40.91 18.46 -4.62
N GLN A 75 -39.77 18.01 -4.08
CA GLN A 75 -39.71 16.70 -3.41
C GLN A 75 -40.49 16.66 -2.08
N ILE A 76 -40.50 17.78 -1.33
CA ILE A 76 -41.29 17.94 -0.10
C ILE A 76 -42.78 18.00 -0.43
N GLN A 77 -43.20 18.79 -1.43
CA GLN A 77 -44.59 18.85 -1.92
C GLN A 77 -45.07 17.51 -2.47
N LEU A 78 -44.19 16.72 -3.09
CA LEU A 78 -44.50 15.36 -3.57
C LEU A 78 -44.48 14.31 -2.44
N GLY A 79 -44.28 14.69 -1.18
CA GLY A 79 -44.28 13.78 -0.02
C GLY A 79 -43.10 12.81 0.03
N LYS A 80 -42.10 12.96 -0.85
CA LYS A 80 -40.94 12.05 -0.97
C LYS A 80 -39.86 12.33 0.07
N MET A 81 -39.89 13.50 0.69
CA MET A 81 -38.98 13.91 1.76
C MET A 81 -39.74 14.75 2.79
N LYS A 82 -39.46 14.54 4.08
CA LYS A 82 -40.01 15.39 5.16
C LYS A 82 -39.16 16.65 5.29
N ARG A 83 -39.81 17.82 5.42
CA ARG A 83 -39.14 19.11 5.55
C ARG A 83 -38.25 19.12 6.80
N GLU A 84 -38.72 18.53 7.90
CA GLU A 84 -37.93 18.39 9.13
C GLU A 84 -36.61 17.63 8.88
N VAL A 85 -36.64 16.51 8.14
CA VAL A 85 -35.45 15.69 7.83
C VAL A 85 -34.46 16.41 6.90
N VAL A 86 -34.96 17.21 5.96
CA VAL A 86 -34.11 18.02 5.08
C VAL A 86 -33.42 19.13 5.88
N LEU A 87 -34.16 19.81 6.76
CA LEU A 87 -33.62 20.85 7.65
C LEU A 87 -32.65 20.30 8.69
N GLU A 88 -32.92 19.12 9.25
CA GLU A 88 -32.07 18.42 10.21
C GLU A 88 -30.77 17.92 9.56
N ASN A 89 -30.83 17.44 8.31
CA ASN A 89 -29.61 17.12 7.57
C ASN A 89 -28.82 18.40 7.27
N LEU A 90 -29.46 19.48 6.81
CA LEU A 90 -28.80 20.74 6.45
C LEU A 90 -28.24 21.53 7.64
N SER A 91 -28.83 21.40 8.83
CA SER A 91 -28.33 22.04 10.05
C SER A 91 -27.03 21.39 10.56
N ASN A 92 -26.74 20.14 10.19
CA ASN A 92 -25.55 19.40 10.63
C ASN A 92 -24.24 19.75 9.88
N TYR A 93 -24.25 20.78 9.01
CA TYR A 93 -23.13 21.09 8.09
C TYR A 93 -22.19 22.24 8.54
N ARG A 94 -22.29 22.75 9.77
CA ARG A 94 -21.31 23.67 10.36
C ARG A 94 -20.78 23.09 11.66
N HIS A 95 -19.47 22.89 11.71
CA HIS A 95 -18.77 22.39 12.89
C HIS A 95 -18.18 23.55 13.70
N VAL A 96 -18.21 23.41 15.02
CA VAL A 96 -17.42 24.24 15.93
C VAL A 96 -16.04 23.59 16.04
N LEU A 97 -15.01 24.29 15.56
CA LEU A 97 -13.62 23.87 15.62
C LEU A 97 -13.03 24.33 16.95
N ARG A 98 -12.72 23.40 17.85
CA ARG A 98 -12.21 23.70 19.19
C ARG A 98 -10.95 22.90 19.48
N TRP A 99 -9.97 23.54 20.14
CA TRP A 99 -8.73 22.91 20.62
C TRP A 99 -8.60 23.20 22.11
N ASP A 100 -8.95 22.24 22.95
CA ASP A 100 -8.96 22.37 24.41
C ASP A 100 -7.58 22.14 25.05
N HIS A 101 -7.41 22.58 26.30
CA HIS A 101 -6.19 22.34 27.10
C HIS A 101 -4.88 22.89 26.50
N LEU A 102 -4.94 24.00 25.73
CA LEU A 102 -3.75 24.62 25.15
C LEU A 102 -2.72 25.02 26.21
N ASP A 103 -3.19 25.45 27.38
CA ASP A 103 -2.44 25.75 28.60
C ASP A 103 -1.54 24.61 29.08
N ARG A 104 -1.93 23.35 28.82
CA ARG A 104 -1.12 22.19 29.21
C ARG A 104 0.06 21.95 28.29
N TRP A 105 0.01 22.47 27.06
CA TRP A 105 0.93 22.11 25.98
C TRP A 105 1.85 23.25 25.58
N ILE A 106 1.37 24.49 25.72
CA ILE A 106 2.20 25.67 25.56
C ILE A 106 2.95 25.89 26.88
N LYS A 107 4.27 25.72 26.84
CA LYS A 107 5.14 25.72 28.02
C LYS A 107 5.98 27.01 28.09
N GLY A 108 6.22 27.46 29.32
CA GLY A 108 6.99 28.65 29.65
C GLY A 108 6.24 29.55 30.64
N GLU A 109 6.96 30.47 31.24
CA GLU A 109 6.42 31.55 32.07
C GLU A 109 6.07 32.75 31.18
N ASN A 110 5.13 33.61 31.61
CA ASN A 110 4.76 34.84 30.91
C ASN A 110 4.46 34.67 29.41
N VAL A 111 3.67 33.65 29.05
CA VAL A 111 3.44 33.30 27.65
C VAL A 111 2.61 34.36 26.91
N LYS A 112 3.16 34.83 25.79
CA LYS A 112 2.55 35.78 24.87
C LYS A 112 2.40 35.19 23.46
N VAL A 113 1.19 35.08 22.95
CA VAL A 113 0.93 34.64 21.57
C VAL A 113 1.36 35.73 20.58
N LEU A 114 2.22 35.35 19.63
CA LEU A 114 2.71 36.24 18.56
C LEU A 114 1.90 36.08 17.27
N SER A 115 1.53 34.85 16.92
CA SER A 115 0.68 34.56 15.76
C SER A 115 -0.07 33.25 15.93
N ALA A 116 -1.21 33.13 15.27
CA ALA A 116 -1.99 31.91 15.24
C ALA A 116 -2.56 31.66 13.85
N LYS A 117 -2.51 30.42 13.38
CA LYS A 117 -2.97 30.01 12.04
C LYS A 117 -3.84 28.77 12.13
N VAL A 118 -4.96 28.75 11.43
CA VAL A 118 -5.80 27.56 11.27
C VAL A 118 -5.69 27.07 9.84
N HIS A 119 -5.32 25.81 9.67
CA HIS A 119 -5.31 25.15 8.37
C HIS A 119 -6.48 24.19 8.27
N ILE A 120 -7.27 24.32 7.22
CA ILE A 120 -8.41 23.44 6.95
C ILE A 120 -8.23 22.84 5.57
N PHE A 121 -8.33 21.52 5.47
CA PHE A 121 -8.30 20.85 4.18
C PHE A 121 -9.65 20.96 3.50
N TYR A 122 -9.66 21.21 2.20
CA TYR A 122 -10.87 21.27 1.40
C TYR A 122 -10.74 20.46 0.10
N VAL A 123 -11.90 20.03 -0.40
CA VAL A 123 -12.10 19.35 -1.67
C VAL A 123 -13.11 20.14 -2.49
N ASP A 124 -12.75 20.42 -3.74
CA ASP A 124 -13.68 20.94 -4.73
C ASP A 124 -14.28 19.76 -5.51
N GLU A 125 -15.54 19.42 -5.24
CA GLU A 125 -16.19 18.25 -5.84
C GLU A 125 -16.53 18.44 -7.34
N PHE A 126 -16.42 19.64 -7.92
CA PHE A 126 -16.97 19.93 -9.26
C PHE A 126 -16.11 20.78 -10.20
N TRP A 127 -14.81 20.94 -9.95
CA TRP A 127 -13.92 21.77 -10.79
C TRP A 127 -14.46 23.20 -10.93
N SER A 128 -14.83 23.76 -9.80
CA SER A 128 -15.61 24.96 -9.71
C SER A 128 -14.72 26.19 -9.89
N PHE A 129 -15.08 27.08 -10.83
CA PHE A 129 -14.30 28.30 -11.13
C PHE A 129 -14.82 29.52 -10.34
N TYR A 130 -15.21 29.36 -9.07
CA TYR A 130 -15.82 30.43 -8.27
C TYR A 130 -14.83 31.11 -7.35
N ASP A 131 -15.05 32.38 -7.05
CA ASP A 131 -14.36 33.06 -5.95
C ASP A 131 -15.18 32.98 -4.66
N TYR A 132 -14.54 32.51 -3.59
CA TYR A 132 -15.14 32.41 -2.26
C TYR A 132 -14.28 33.16 -1.26
N ALA A 133 -14.94 34.06 -0.51
CA ALA A 133 -14.43 34.51 0.78
C ALA A 133 -15.10 33.71 1.88
N VAL A 134 -14.26 33.17 2.76
CA VAL A 134 -14.66 32.43 3.95
C VAL A 134 -14.06 33.08 5.18
N ALA A 135 -14.71 32.92 6.32
CA ALA A 135 -14.28 33.51 7.57
C ALA A 135 -14.49 32.56 8.74
N LEU A 136 -13.54 32.58 9.68
CA LEU A 136 -13.70 31.95 10.98
C LEU A 136 -14.23 33.00 11.95
N HIS A 137 -15.32 32.72 12.64
CA HIS A 137 -15.85 33.55 13.73
C HIS A 137 -15.71 32.80 15.04
N ARG A 138 -15.51 33.53 16.15
CA ARG A 138 -15.58 32.93 17.49
C ARG A 138 -17.02 32.55 17.79
N SER A 139 -17.23 31.33 18.28
CA SER A 139 -18.49 30.98 18.95
C SER A 139 -18.55 31.67 20.31
N LEU A 140 -19.74 32.09 20.73
CA LEU A 140 -19.94 32.76 22.03
C LEU A 140 -20.44 31.80 23.12
N ASP A 141 -21.05 30.69 22.74
CA ASP A 141 -21.70 29.74 23.65
C ASP A 141 -21.37 28.26 23.32
N GLY A 142 -20.38 28.04 22.45
CA GLY A 142 -19.99 26.72 21.98
C GLY A 142 -20.89 26.18 20.87
N THR A 143 -21.88 26.96 20.41
CA THR A 143 -22.76 26.59 19.31
C THR A 143 -22.36 27.28 18.00
N LYS A 144 -22.84 26.72 16.89
CA LYS A 144 -22.58 27.23 15.54
C LYS A 144 -23.40 28.46 15.15
N ASP A 145 -24.47 28.74 15.89
CA ASP A 145 -25.49 29.72 15.51
C ASP A 145 -25.30 31.06 16.24
N ASN A 146 -24.50 31.08 17.31
CA ASN A 146 -24.17 32.27 18.07
C ASN A 146 -22.67 32.59 17.97
N THR A 147 -22.33 33.47 17.03
CA THR A 147 -20.95 33.86 16.74
C THR A 147 -20.74 35.36 16.89
N GLU A 148 -19.51 35.78 17.18
CA GLU A 148 -19.12 37.19 17.10
C GLU A 148 -19.41 37.78 15.70
N LYS A 149 -19.80 39.06 15.67
CA LYS A 149 -20.06 39.78 14.42
C LYS A 149 -18.81 39.92 13.57
N GLU A 150 -17.70 40.29 14.19
CA GLU A 150 -16.42 40.44 13.52
C GLU A 150 -15.72 39.08 13.35
N PRO A 151 -15.24 38.73 12.14
CA PRO A 151 -14.54 37.46 11.93
C PRO A 151 -13.21 37.46 12.68
N ALA A 152 -12.86 36.33 13.31
CA ALA A 152 -11.55 36.08 13.93
C ALA A 152 -10.42 35.97 12.89
N ALA A 153 -10.75 35.44 11.70
CA ALA A 153 -9.90 35.43 10.53
C ALA A 153 -10.75 35.35 9.27
N THR A 154 -10.24 35.88 8.17
CA THR A 154 -10.82 35.67 6.84
C THR A 154 -9.77 35.01 5.96
N ALA A 155 -10.24 34.24 4.99
CA ALA A 155 -9.38 33.65 3.98
C ALA A 155 -10.13 33.56 2.66
N HIS A 156 -9.34 33.54 1.59
CA HIS A 156 -9.84 33.59 0.24
C HIS A 156 -9.37 32.33 -0.49
N ILE A 157 -10.31 31.56 -1.04
CA ILE A 157 -9.97 30.27 -1.65
C ILE A 157 -9.57 30.46 -3.14
N PHE A 158 -9.98 31.57 -3.77
CA PHE A 158 -9.73 31.79 -5.21
C PHE A 158 -9.70 33.28 -5.55
N GLY A 159 -8.69 33.75 -6.29
CA GLY A 159 -8.59 35.17 -6.67
C GLY A 159 -7.72 35.50 -7.91
N GLU A 160 -7.04 34.54 -8.53
CA GLU A 160 -6.35 34.77 -9.79
C GLU A 160 -6.49 33.54 -10.69
N ARG A 161 -7.00 33.79 -11.90
CA ARG A 161 -7.04 32.82 -12.99
C ARG A 161 -5.59 32.49 -13.37
N ARG A 162 -4.95 31.52 -12.70
CA ARG A 162 -3.72 30.89 -13.23
C ARG A 162 -4.04 30.51 -14.67
N GLY A 163 -3.26 31.01 -15.64
CA GLY A 163 -3.65 31.15 -17.05
C GLY A 163 -4.29 29.91 -17.69
N ARG A 164 -4.88 30.08 -18.90
CA ARG A 164 -5.53 28.99 -19.66
C ARG A 164 -4.72 27.69 -19.58
N GLY A 165 -5.32 26.64 -19.00
CA GLY A 165 -4.73 25.30 -18.94
C GLY A 165 -4.16 24.86 -17.58
N VAL A 166 -4.15 25.73 -16.56
CA VAL A 166 -3.72 25.32 -15.20
C VAL A 166 -4.95 24.98 -14.36
N ALA A 167 -5.17 23.69 -14.12
CA ALA A 167 -6.14 23.25 -13.13
C ALA A 167 -5.57 23.41 -11.72
N THR A 168 -6.29 24.08 -10.84
CA THR A 168 -6.00 24.09 -9.39
C THR A 168 -6.16 22.67 -8.84
N PRO A 169 -5.39 22.24 -7.83
CA PRO A 169 -5.53 20.89 -7.29
C PRO A 169 -6.96 20.65 -6.81
N PHE A 170 -7.54 19.51 -7.19
CA PHE A 170 -8.85 19.00 -6.74
C PHE A 170 -9.03 18.96 -5.21
N ARG A 171 -7.91 19.08 -4.47
CA ARG A 171 -7.80 18.97 -3.02
C ARG A 171 -6.66 19.86 -2.52
N SER A 172 -6.94 20.77 -1.59
CA SER A 172 -5.91 21.69 -1.07
C SER A 172 -6.18 22.09 0.38
N TRP A 173 -5.18 22.70 1.01
CA TRP A 173 -5.32 23.38 2.30
C TRP A 173 -5.65 24.86 2.08
N ILE A 174 -6.48 25.42 2.94
CA ILE A 174 -6.64 26.86 3.14
C ILE A 174 -6.04 27.22 4.51
N GLU A 175 -5.40 28.38 4.59
CA GLU A 175 -4.82 28.94 5.80
C GLU A 175 -5.62 30.18 6.24
N PHE A 176 -5.97 30.25 7.52
CA PHE A 176 -6.58 31.39 8.17
C PHE A 176 -5.59 31.97 9.17
N GLU A 177 -5.22 33.24 9.03
CA GLU A 177 -4.42 33.95 10.02
C GLU A 177 -5.34 34.53 11.10
N LEU A 178 -5.33 33.90 12.27
CA LEU A 178 -6.10 34.33 13.42
C LEU A 178 -5.42 35.53 14.09
N ARG A 179 -6.25 36.44 14.60
CA ARG A 179 -5.84 37.44 15.58
C ARG A 179 -5.18 36.76 16.79
N PRO A 180 -3.93 37.10 17.16
CA PRO A 180 -3.22 36.49 18.29
C PRO A 180 -4.00 36.56 19.61
N GLU A 181 -4.76 37.64 19.83
CA GLU A 181 -5.54 37.88 21.05
C GLU A 181 -6.63 36.81 21.24
N VAL A 182 -7.14 36.23 20.13
CA VAL A 182 -8.14 35.15 20.20
C VAL A 182 -7.57 33.95 20.93
N ILE A 183 -6.34 33.55 20.59
CA ILE A 183 -5.68 32.42 21.25
C ILE A 183 -5.17 32.83 22.63
N GLN A 184 -4.66 34.06 22.80
CA GLN A 184 -4.22 34.56 24.10
C GLN A 184 -5.37 34.46 25.13
N THR A 185 -6.58 34.91 24.79
CA THR A 185 -7.73 34.83 25.72
C THR A 185 -8.13 33.40 26.08
N TRP A 186 -7.90 32.42 25.19
CA TRP A 186 -8.13 31.00 25.49
C TRP A 186 -7.08 30.42 26.43
N MET A 187 -5.86 30.95 26.40
CA MET A 187 -4.79 30.54 27.29
C MET A 187 -4.94 31.18 28.68
N ASP A 188 -5.31 32.46 28.73
CA ASP A 188 -5.49 33.21 29.98
C ASP A 188 -6.68 32.65 30.79
N ASP A 189 -7.78 32.29 30.12
CA ASP A 189 -8.89 31.53 30.71
C ASP A 189 -9.46 30.52 29.69
N PRO A 190 -9.20 29.21 29.90
CA PRO A 190 -9.72 28.15 29.04
C PRO A 190 -11.25 28.15 28.84
N LYS A 191 -12.04 28.77 29.74
CA LYS A 191 -13.50 28.90 29.58
C LYS A 191 -13.88 29.80 28.40
N ASN A 192 -13.00 30.71 27.97
CA ASN A 192 -13.23 31.57 26.81
C ASN A 192 -13.08 30.83 25.47
N ASN A 193 -12.58 29.60 25.50
CA ASN A 193 -12.47 28.75 24.33
C ASN A 193 -13.80 28.06 24.03
N GLN A 194 -14.67 28.77 23.33
CA GLN A 194 -15.93 28.24 22.81
C GLN A 194 -15.79 27.72 21.35
N GLY A 195 -14.59 27.80 20.77
CA GLY A 195 -14.28 27.34 19.43
C GLY A 195 -14.56 28.34 18.31
N LEU A 196 -14.28 27.91 17.08
CA LEU A 196 -14.38 28.70 15.86
C LEU A 196 -15.40 28.10 14.90
N VAL A 197 -16.18 28.94 14.24
CA VAL A 197 -17.19 28.56 13.25
C VAL A 197 -16.76 29.05 11.89
N LEU A 198 -16.66 28.15 10.90
CA LEU A 198 -16.38 28.52 9.52
C LEU A 198 -17.66 28.94 8.79
N LEU A 199 -17.68 30.17 8.30
CA LEU A 199 -18.78 30.79 7.58
C LEU A 199 -18.35 31.23 6.18
N GLN A 200 -19.29 31.21 5.23
CA GLN A 200 -19.09 31.84 3.93
C GLN A 200 -19.49 33.31 4.01
N GLN A 201 -18.60 34.20 3.60
CA GLN A 201 -18.90 35.63 3.57
C GLN A 201 -19.58 36.01 2.25
N TRP A 202 -18.98 35.62 1.13
CA TRP A 202 -19.55 35.87 -0.19
C TRP A 202 -19.06 34.85 -1.23
N LYS A 203 -19.75 34.82 -2.37
CA LYS A 203 -19.37 34.06 -3.57
C LYS A 203 -19.53 34.93 -4.80
N LYS A 204 -18.56 34.85 -5.72
CA LYS A 204 -18.65 35.48 -7.04
C LYS A 204 -18.64 34.42 -8.15
N ASP A 205 -19.58 34.54 -9.07
CA ASP A 205 -19.67 33.68 -10.25
C ASP A 205 -18.70 34.17 -11.36
N PRO A 206 -18.12 33.26 -12.17
CA PRO A 206 -17.30 33.64 -13.30
C PRO A 206 -18.11 34.37 -14.40
N PRO A 207 -17.49 35.31 -15.15
CA PRO A 207 -18.16 36.05 -16.21
C PRO A 207 -18.78 35.12 -17.27
N GLY A 208 -20.05 35.32 -17.60
CA GLY A 208 -20.75 34.60 -18.67
C GLY A 208 -21.28 33.21 -18.31
N LYS A 209 -21.19 32.77 -17.04
CA LYS A 209 -21.80 31.51 -16.57
C LYS A 209 -22.51 31.72 -15.22
N LYS A 210 -23.84 31.76 -15.22
CA LYS A 210 -24.64 31.57 -13.98
C LYS A 210 -24.75 30.08 -13.69
N SER A 211 -24.35 29.62 -12.50
CA SER A 211 -24.32 28.20 -12.17
C SER A 211 -25.46 27.73 -11.27
N THR A 212 -25.72 26.42 -11.30
CA THR A 212 -26.67 25.69 -10.46
C THR A 212 -26.05 25.04 -9.20
N GLY A 213 -24.85 25.46 -8.75
CA GLY A 213 -24.40 25.18 -7.37
C GLY A 213 -23.16 24.29 -7.17
N GLY A 214 -21.97 24.76 -7.55
CA GLY A 214 -20.74 24.16 -7.00
C GLY A 214 -20.53 24.54 -5.53
N PHE A 215 -19.96 23.61 -4.76
CA PHE A 215 -19.70 23.74 -3.33
C PHE A 215 -18.32 23.18 -2.96
N VAL A 216 -17.71 23.79 -1.95
CA VAL A 216 -16.45 23.34 -1.35
C VAL A 216 -16.78 22.49 -0.12
N VAL A 217 -16.12 21.34 0.00
CA VAL A 217 -16.25 20.43 1.14
C VAL A 217 -15.00 20.55 2.01
N PHE A 218 -15.16 20.78 3.30
CA PHE A 218 -14.03 20.82 4.23
C PHE A 218 -13.95 19.52 5.02
N ALA A 219 -12.72 19.06 5.24
CA ALA A 219 -12.46 17.90 6.09
C ALA A 219 -12.82 18.22 7.54
N SER A 220 -13.49 17.27 8.19
CA SER A 220 -13.90 17.39 9.58
C SER A 220 -13.00 16.57 10.51
N ASN A 221 -13.32 16.63 11.79
CA ASN A 221 -12.63 15.93 12.86
C ASN A 221 -12.87 14.39 12.83
N THR A 222 -13.87 13.90 12.09
CA THR A 222 -14.38 12.50 12.11
C THR A 222 -14.09 11.70 10.84
N ASP A 223 -13.42 12.26 9.83
CA ASP A 223 -13.27 11.66 8.48
C ASP A 223 -12.40 10.37 8.39
N GLY A 224 -11.97 9.76 9.49
CA GLY A 224 -11.13 8.55 9.52
C GLY A 224 -9.72 8.71 8.93
N MET A 225 -9.47 9.78 8.16
CA MET A 225 -8.20 10.15 7.57
C MET A 225 -7.50 11.19 8.44
N THR A 226 -6.79 10.71 9.47
CA THR A 226 -6.18 11.55 10.52
C THR A 226 -5.33 12.71 9.99
N HIS A 227 -4.61 12.53 8.88
CA HIS A 227 -3.74 13.53 8.25
C HIS A 227 -4.46 14.71 7.57
N LEU A 228 -5.77 14.63 7.32
CA LEU A 228 -6.57 15.69 6.68
C LEU A 228 -7.35 16.56 7.68
N ARG A 229 -7.26 16.24 8.98
CA ARG A 229 -7.97 16.96 10.04
C ARG A 229 -7.47 18.42 10.17
N PRO A 230 -8.35 19.36 10.57
CA PRO A 230 -7.95 20.75 10.82
C PRO A 230 -6.75 20.86 11.77
N LYS A 231 -5.89 21.84 11.54
CA LYS A 231 -4.68 22.11 12.33
C LYS A 231 -4.70 23.53 12.87
N LEU A 232 -4.32 23.70 14.12
CA LEU A 232 -4.05 25.02 14.72
C LEU A 232 -2.56 25.13 14.97
N THR A 233 -1.93 26.17 14.42
CA THR A 233 -0.50 26.48 14.59
C THR A 233 -0.40 27.78 15.39
N ILE A 234 0.27 27.75 16.54
CA ILE A 234 0.42 28.92 17.42
C ILE A 234 1.90 29.21 17.56
N THR A 235 2.34 30.42 17.23
CA THR A 235 3.66 30.93 17.59
C THR A 235 3.53 31.84 18.79
N TYR A 236 4.31 31.58 19.84
CA TYR A 236 4.28 32.30 21.10
C TYR A 236 5.69 32.61 21.58
N GLU A 237 5.79 33.61 22.42
CA GLU A 237 6.97 34.00 23.17
C GLU A 237 6.75 33.67 24.65
N ALA A 238 7.77 33.19 25.34
CA ALA A 238 7.69 32.87 26.76
C ALA A 238 9.06 33.09 27.43
N THR A 239 9.07 33.10 28.75
CA THR A 239 10.29 33.15 29.58
C THR A 239 10.49 31.86 30.38
N GLY A 240 11.70 31.66 30.92
CA GLY A 240 12.03 30.56 31.83
C GLY A 240 12.75 29.36 31.17
N ASN A 241 13.12 28.37 31.98
CA ASN A 241 13.70 27.11 31.52
C ASN A 241 12.60 26.04 31.38
N VAL A 242 12.48 25.44 30.19
CA VAL A 242 11.47 24.41 29.90
C VAL A 242 12.19 23.10 29.70
N ALA A 243 11.73 22.05 30.39
CA ALA A 243 12.33 20.73 30.24
C ALA A 243 12.28 20.26 28.76
N PRO A 244 13.36 19.61 28.27
CA PRO A 244 13.43 19.13 26.89
C PRO A 244 12.43 18.01 26.64
N PHE A 245 12.20 17.71 25.36
CA PHE A 245 11.32 16.60 25.00
C PHE A 245 11.89 15.26 25.46
N ALA A 246 11.01 14.40 25.98
CA ALA A 246 11.38 13.03 26.32
C ALA A 246 11.77 12.26 25.04
N PRO A 247 12.92 11.58 25.04
CA PRO A 247 13.33 10.77 23.89
C PRO A 247 12.47 9.51 23.82
N VAL A 248 12.28 8.98 22.61
CA VAL A 248 11.52 7.76 22.35
C VAL A 248 12.47 6.66 21.92
N LEU A 249 12.57 5.58 22.68
CA LEU A 249 13.33 4.40 22.29
C LEU A 249 12.77 3.82 20.99
N LEU A 250 13.65 3.58 20.02
CA LEU A 250 13.26 3.05 18.72
C LEU A 250 13.28 1.52 18.71
N ASP A 251 14.14 0.90 19.53
CA ASP A 251 14.24 -0.55 19.62
C ASP A 251 13.16 -1.13 20.53
N ARG A 252 12.64 -2.31 20.18
CA ARG A 252 11.81 -3.13 21.06
C ARG A 252 12.72 -3.89 22.02
N PHE A 253 12.40 -3.86 23.32
CA PHE A 253 13.16 -4.61 24.34
C PHE A 253 12.47 -5.89 24.78
N ASP A 254 11.17 -6.00 24.54
CA ASP A 254 10.42 -7.21 24.84
C ASP A 254 10.93 -8.43 24.05
N GLY A 255 11.49 -9.40 24.78
CA GLY A 255 11.91 -10.69 24.24
C GLY A 255 13.24 -10.70 23.48
N ILE A 256 13.98 -9.58 23.43
CA ILE A 256 15.32 -9.56 22.82
C ILE A 256 16.36 -10.20 23.76
N VAL A 257 17.43 -10.72 23.17
CA VAL A 257 18.58 -11.23 23.90
C VAL A 257 19.77 -10.32 23.65
N VAL A 258 20.32 -9.73 24.70
CA VAL A 258 21.48 -8.85 24.66
C VAL A 258 22.73 -9.66 25.00
N GLY A 259 23.74 -9.59 24.13
CA GLY A 259 25.02 -10.28 24.31
C GLY A 259 25.96 -9.49 25.22
N THR A 260 27.24 -9.46 24.86
CA THR A 260 28.28 -8.65 25.50
C THR A 260 28.27 -7.18 25.07
N GLU A 261 27.58 -6.88 23.97
CA GLU A 261 27.33 -5.53 23.48
C GLU A 261 25.90 -5.40 22.95
N HIS A 262 25.35 -4.18 23.00
CA HIS A 262 24.06 -3.85 22.43
C HIS A 262 23.98 -2.38 22.01
N VAL A 263 23.37 -2.10 20.86
CA VAL A 263 23.18 -0.72 20.40
C VAL A 263 21.76 -0.27 20.75
N LEU A 264 21.67 0.77 21.56
CA LEU A 264 20.43 1.47 21.90
C LEU A 264 20.19 2.59 20.89
N ARG A 265 18.95 2.77 20.40
CA ARG A 265 18.57 3.90 19.55
C ARG A 265 17.36 4.63 20.07
N TRP A 266 17.32 5.95 19.85
CA TRP A 266 16.19 6.79 20.22
C TRP A 266 15.96 7.92 19.22
N GLY A 267 14.72 8.36 19.11
CA GLY A 267 14.33 9.59 18.46
C GLY A 267 14.02 10.68 19.50
N VAL A 268 14.13 11.93 19.10
CA VAL A 268 13.64 13.09 19.85
C VAL A 268 13.06 14.06 18.82
N PRO A 269 12.02 14.84 19.14
CA PRO A 269 11.56 15.92 18.27
C PRO A 269 12.70 16.87 17.86
N GLU A 270 12.57 17.52 16.71
CA GLU A 270 13.52 18.54 16.24
C GLU A 270 12.80 19.90 16.13
N PRO A 271 13.26 20.94 16.85
CA PRO A 271 14.36 20.92 17.82
C PRO A 271 14.02 20.11 19.09
N PRO A 272 15.04 19.59 19.80
CA PRO A 272 14.87 18.71 20.96
C PRO A 272 14.40 19.42 22.23
N ASP A 273 14.49 20.74 22.23
CA ASP A 273 14.02 21.61 23.30
C ASP A 273 13.25 22.80 22.70
N VAL A 274 12.23 23.25 23.42
CA VAL A 274 11.35 24.36 23.06
C VAL A 274 12.11 25.69 23.10
N ASN A 275 12.94 25.90 24.13
CA ASN A 275 13.77 27.11 24.28
C ASN A 275 15.13 27.00 23.54
N ARG A 276 15.39 25.84 22.90
CA ARG A 276 16.60 25.50 22.12
C ARG A 276 17.87 25.36 22.92
N ASP A 277 17.74 25.04 24.19
CA ASP A 277 18.87 24.71 25.02
C ASP A 277 19.58 23.47 24.48
N LYS A 278 20.89 23.41 24.70
CA LYS A 278 21.64 22.21 24.37
C LYS A 278 21.19 21.12 25.33
N ILE A 279 20.87 19.96 24.78
CA ILE A 279 20.49 18.81 25.58
C ILE A 279 21.60 17.76 25.59
N THR A 280 21.57 16.92 26.62
CA THR A 280 22.27 15.65 26.69
C THR A 280 21.27 14.54 27.04
N PHE A 281 21.67 13.28 26.87
CA PHE A 281 20.88 12.13 27.30
C PHE A 281 21.51 11.39 28.48
N GLU A 282 20.62 10.84 29.31
CA GLU A 282 20.97 9.90 30.37
C GLU A 282 20.25 8.58 30.14
N ILE A 283 20.95 7.48 30.32
CA ILE A 283 20.43 6.12 30.15
C ILE A 283 20.71 5.32 31.41
N GLU A 284 19.71 4.57 31.86
CA GLU A 284 19.82 3.67 33.00
C GLU A 284 19.19 2.31 32.70
N TYR A 285 19.59 1.29 33.46
CA TYR A 285 19.01 -0.05 33.40
C TYR A 285 18.62 -0.57 34.79
N SER A 286 17.69 -1.52 34.84
CA SER A 286 17.29 -2.22 36.07
C SER A 286 16.99 -3.69 35.78
N SER A 287 17.24 -4.59 36.74
CA SER A 287 17.10 -6.05 36.59
C SER A 287 15.74 -6.62 37.03
N ALA A 288 14.85 -5.80 37.58
CA ALA A 288 13.52 -6.22 38.03
C ALA A 288 12.53 -5.04 37.94
N GLU A 289 11.23 -5.33 37.80
CA GLU A 289 10.19 -4.32 38.03
C GLU A 289 10.31 -3.81 39.48
N GLY A 290 10.78 -2.58 39.65
CA GLY A 290 11.03 -1.97 40.97
C GLY A 290 12.46 -2.12 41.52
N GLY A 291 13.39 -2.73 40.79
CA GLY A 291 14.82 -2.77 41.18
C GLY A 291 15.49 -1.39 41.03
N ALA A 292 16.55 -1.14 41.81
CA ALA A 292 17.33 0.10 41.73
C ALA A 292 17.90 0.32 40.32
N TRP A 293 17.67 1.51 39.77
CA TRP A 293 18.21 1.90 38.47
C TRP A 293 19.70 2.18 38.57
N ARG A 294 20.45 1.68 37.58
CA ARG A 294 21.91 1.80 37.50
C ARG A 294 22.29 2.58 36.23
N PRO A 295 23.28 3.48 36.31
CA PRO A 295 23.71 4.26 35.15
C PRO A 295 24.29 3.35 34.06
N VAL A 296 23.84 3.55 32.83
CA VAL A 296 24.49 3.05 31.61
C VAL A 296 25.44 4.12 31.08
N ALA A 297 24.92 5.34 30.91
CA ALA A 297 25.66 6.49 30.41
C ALA A 297 24.95 7.79 30.79
N LYS A 298 25.74 8.86 30.96
CA LYS A 298 25.26 10.21 31.28
C LYS A 298 26.03 11.22 30.44
N GLY A 299 25.37 12.32 30.06
CA GLY A 299 25.99 13.37 29.26
C GLY A 299 26.21 12.99 27.80
N ILE A 300 25.40 12.05 27.28
CA ILE A 300 25.47 11.68 25.85
C ILE A 300 25.07 12.93 25.03
N PRO A 301 25.89 13.37 24.06
CA PRO A 301 25.61 14.59 23.31
C PRO A 301 24.23 14.57 22.61
N GLY A 302 23.54 15.72 22.64
CA GLY A 302 22.18 15.90 22.14
C GLY A 302 21.98 15.66 20.64
N GLU A 303 23.05 15.57 19.85
CA GLU A 303 23.04 15.19 18.44
C GLU A 303 23.09 13.67 18.21
N GLN A 304 23.50 12.88 19.22
CA GLN A 304 23.56 11.43 19.11
C GLN A 304 22.15 10.82 19.18
N ARG A 305 21.89 9.82 18.35
CA ARG A 305 20.61 9.07 18.30
C ARG A 305 20.79 7.58 18.55
N GLN A 306 22.02 7.18 18.89
CA GLN A 306 22.36 5.81 19.21
C GLN A 306 23.53 5.76 20.19
N PHE A 307 23.59 4.69 20.99
CA PHE A 307 24.66 4.44 21.96
C PHE A 307 25.02 2.96 21.96
N ALA A 308 26.31 2.65 21.81
CA ALA A 308 26.84 1.30 21.93
C ALA A 308 27.09 0.99 23.41
N TRP A 309 26.23 0.16 24.00
CA TRP A 309 26.33 -0.26 25.39
C TRP A 309 27.15 -1.54 25.51
N ASN A 310 28.25 -1.48 26.25
CA ASN A 310 28.98 -2.65 26.70
C ASN A 310 28.26 -3.29 27.91
N THR A 311 27.67 -4.45 27.68
CA THR A 311 26.88 -5.20 28.67
C THR A 311 27.68 -6.27 29.39
N ALA A 312 29.00 -6.36 29.17
CA ALA A 312 29.86 -7.33 29.84
C ALA A 312 29.82 -7.23 31.38
N ALA A 313 29.58 -6.03 31.93
CA ALA A 313 29.44 -5.82 33.37
C ALA A 313 28.04 -6.15 33.91
N VAL A 314 27.02 -6.25 33.05
CA VAL A 314 25.63 -6.53 33.47
C VAL A 314 25.48 -8.04 33.71
N PRO A 315 25.04 -8.51 34.90
CA PRO A 315 24.86 -9.95 35.14
C PRO A 315 23.95 -10.62 34.10
N ALA A 316 24.20 -11.90 33.82
CA ALA A 316 23.29 -12.67 32.97
C ALA A 316 21.95 -12.87 33.70
N GLY A 317 20.84 -12.73 32.99
CA GLY A 317 19.51 -12.80 33.59
C GLY A 317 18.43 -12.29 32.66
N LYS A 318 17.17 -12.37 33.09
CA LYS A 318 15.99 -11.97 32.34
C LYS A 318 15.23 -10.86 33.06
N GLY A 319 14.40 -10.13 32.32
CA GLY A 319 13.52 -9.10 32.89
C GLY A 319 14.20 -7.75 33.09
N TYR A 320 15.34 -7.53 32.43
CA TYR A 320 15.99 -6.23 32.44
C TYR A 320 15.14 -5.20 31.71
N ARG A 321 15.16 -3.96 32.20
CA ARG A 321 14.58 -2.79 31.54
C ARG A 321 15.61 -1.69 31.40
N ILE A 322 15.39 -0.82 30.42
CA ILE A 322 16.13 0.43 30.31
C ILE A 322 15.19 1.62 30.41
N ARG A 323 15.74 2.78 30.73
CA ARG A 323 15.08 4.07 30.59
C ARG A 323 16.04 5.12 30.09
N ILE A 324 15.49 6.11 29.38
CA ILE A 324 16.24 7.22 28.81
C ILE A 324 15.50 8.54 29.07
N ARG A 325 16.23 9.62 29.30
CA ARG A 325 15.68 10.99 29.38
C ARG A 325 16.62 12.00 28.73
N SER A 326 16.06 13.16 28.37
CA SER A 326 16.81 14.34 27.95
C SER A 326 17.05 15.25 29.15
N VAL A 327 18.20 15.92 29.19
CA VAL A 327 18.57 16.92 30.21
C VAL A 327 19.17 18.13 29.51
N ASP A 328 18.65 19.33 29.77
CA ASP A 328 19.19 20.57 29.20
C ASP A 328 20.40 21.11 29.98
N GLU A 329 21.06 22.11 29.42
CA GLU A 329 22.24 22.76 30.01
C GLU A 329 21.94 23.52 31.32
N ASP A 330 20.67 23.88 31.55
CA ASP A 330 20.16 24.55 32.74
C ASP A 330 19.57 23.53 33.76
N ALA A 331 19.87 22.24 33.57
CA ALA A 331 19.53 21.10 34.43
C ALA A 331 18.04 20.74 34.57
N ALA A 332 17.14 21.27 33.74
CA ALA A 332 15.80 20.69 33.64
C ALA A 332 15.85 19.39 32.83
N SER A 333 14.93 18.48 33.12
CA SER A 333 14.95 17.13 32.57
C SER A 333 13.57 16.67 32.15
N SER A 334 13.51 15.94 31.04
CA SER A 334 12.30 15.28 30.61
C SER A 334 11.88 14.20 31.61
N SER A 335 10.63 13.75 31.51
CA SER A 335 10.26 12.47 32.13
C SER A 335 11.12 11.33 31.56
N TRP A 336 11.26 10.27 32.35
CA TRP A 336 11.90 9.04 31.89
C TRP A 336 11.01 8.30 30.89
N THR A 337 11.56 7.98 29.74
CA THR A 337 10.97 7.02 28.80
C THR A 337 11.50 5.63 29.10
N MET A 338 10.63 4.71 29.47
CA MET A 338 10.99 3.32 29.75
C MET A 338 10.89 2.45 28.50
N SER A 339 11.70 1.40 28.45
CA SER A 339 11.60 0.38 27.41
C SER A 339 10.27 -0.37 27.46
N GLU A 340 9.69 -0.66 26.30
CA GLU A 340 8.55 -1.58 26.19
C GLU A 340 9.01 -3.03 26.41
N GLY A 341 8.52 -3.64 27.50
CA GLY A 341 8.87 -4.99 27.92
C GLY A 341 10.24 -5.11 28.56
N GLY A 342 10.70 -6.35 28.73
CA GLY A 342 12.00 -6.66 29.32
C GLY A 342 12.85 -7.56 28.43
N PHE A 343 14.17 -7.42 28.56
CA PHE A 343 15.15 -8.17 27.78
C PHE A 343 15.94 -9.16 28.63
N THR A 344 16.66 -10.05 27.96
CA THR A 344 17.56 -11.04 28.58
C THR A 344 19.01 -10.70 28.28
N VAL A 345 19.90 -10.73 29.26
CA VAL A 345 21.34 -10.58 29.08
C VAL A 345 22.03 -11.95 29.13
N VAL A 346 22.90 -12.24 28.16
CA VAL A 346 23.68 -13.49 28.06
C VAL A 346 25.18 -13.22 27.90
N ARG A 347 26.01 -14.21 28.24
CA ARG A 347 27.49 -14.14 28.19
C ARG A 347 28.09 -14.68 26.89
N ARG A 348 27.38 -14.52 25.77
CA ARG A 348 27.90 -14.86 24.44
C ARG A 348 27.73 -13.69 23.50
N GLU A 349 28.61 -13.60 22.50
CA GLU A 349 28.43 -12.66 21.40
C GLU A 349 27.13 -12.98 20.66
N LEU A 350 26.37 -11.93 20.34
CA LEU A 350 25.17 -12.02 19.51
C LEU A 350 25.37 -11.03 18.36
N PRO A 351 25.78 -11.50 17.16
CA PRO A 351 26.12 -10.61 16.06
C PRO A 351 24.90 -9.86 15.51
N PHE A 352 23.71 -10.44 15.68
CA PHE A 352 22.41 -9.86 15.38
C PHE A 352 21.32 -10.65 16.11
N GLN A 353 20.13 -10.07 16.17
CA GLN A 353 18.89 -10.73 16.55
C GLN A 353 18.20 -11.35 15.32
N VAL A 354 17.36 -12.35 15.59
CA VAL A 354 16.52 -13.00 14.57
C VAL A 354 15.04 -12.79 14.89
N GLY A 355 14.35 -12.13 13.97
CA GLY A 355 12.91 -11.93 13.98
C GLY A 355 12.20 -12.83 12.97
N ILE A 356 10.92 -13.12 13.20
CA ILE A 356 10.07 -13.84 12.27
C ILE A 356 8.87 -12.98 11.94
N GLU A 357 8.65 -12.74 10.65
CA GLU A 357 7.60 -11.87 10.17
C GLU A 357 6.81 -12.51 9.03
N THR A 358 5.56 -12.12 8.92
CA THR A 358 4.66 -12.55 7.84
C THR A 358 5.11 -11.99 6.48
N PRO A 359 4.74 -12.63 5.36
CA PRO A 359 5.02 -12.11 4.02
C PRO A 359 4.28 -10.80 3.70
N LEU A 360 3.27 -10.44 4.51
CA LEU A 360 2.39 -9.29 4.30
C LEU A 360 2.93 -7.98 4.89
N VAL A 361 4.03 -8.03 5.66
CA VAL A 361 4.64 -6.85 6.29
C VAL A 361 5.90 -6.42 5.55
N LYS A 362 5.93 -5.17 5.09
CA LYS A 362 7.09 -4.56 4.46
C LYS A 362 8.01 -3.90 5.50
N LEU A 363 9.24 -4.41 5.60
CA LEU A 363 10.24 -3.97 6.58
C LEU A 363 11.24 -2.95 5.99
N ARG A 364 11.21 -1.70 6.47
CA ARG A 364 12.13 -0.64 6.01
C ARG A 364 13.54 -0.90 6.53
N ARG A 365 14.56 -0.66 5.69
CA ARG A 365 15.98 -0.86 6.06
C ARG A 365 16.43 -0.01 7.24
N GLU A 366 15.94 1.22 7.28
CA GLU A 366 16.25 2.25 8.29
C GLU A 366 15.30 2.25 9.49
N GLY A 367 14.23 1.44 9.46
CA GLY A 367 13.25 1.40 10.54
C GLY A 367 13.66 0.39 11.60
N PRO A 368 13.24 0.56 12.86
CA PRO A 368 13.37 -0.50 13.85
C PRO A 368 12.49 -1.69 13.46
N TYR A 369 12.93 -2.90 13.79
CA TYR A 369 12.09 -4.08 13.70
C TYR A 369 11.27 -4.23 14.98
N GLY A 370 9.94 -4.11 14.86
CA GLY A 370 9.00 -4.25 15.97
C GLY A 370 8.29 -5.60 16.03
N GLY A 371 8.61 -6.53 15.12
CA GLY A 371 7.95 -7.83 15.04
C GLY A 371 8.43 -8.83 16.11
N PRO A 372 7.91 -10.07 16.10
CA PRO A 372 8.29 -11.12 17.03
C PRO A 372 9.76 -11.56 16.88
N VAL A 373 10.48 -11.66 17.99
CA VAL A 373 11.81 -12.30 18.06
C VAL A 373 11.61 -13.78 18.31
N SER A 374 12.17 -14.63 17.44
CA SER A 374 11.98 -16.07 17.51
C SER A 374 13.06 -16.82 16.76
N SER A 375 13.48 -17.96 17.32
CA SER A 375 14.32 -18.96 16.64
C SER A 375 13.48 -20.09 16.03
N ALA A 376 12.18 -19.88 15.81
CA ALA A 376 11.27 -20.84 15.20
C ALA A 376 10.29 -20.14 14.24
N ALA A 377 10.15 -20.72 13.05
CA ALA A 377 9.21 -20.33 12.01
C ALA A 377 8.26 -21.48 11.67
N ALA A 378 7.05 -21.13 11.26
CA ALA A 378 6.02 -22.09 10.88
C ALA A 378 5.25 -21.59 9.66
N VAL A 379 4.95 -22.51 8.73
CA VAL A 379 4.04 -22.30 7.60
C VAL A 379 2.99 -23.40 7.55
N GLU A 380 1.84 -23.09 6.98
CA GLU A 380 0.76 -24.04 6.76
C GLU A 380 0.25 -23.89 5.33
N LEU A 381 0.26 -25.00 4.58
CA LEU A 381 0.02 -24.98 3.13
C LEU A 381 -0.62 -26.28 2.65
N ALA A 382 -1.37 -26.23 1.56
CA ALA A 382 -1.85 -27.43 0.88
C ALA A 382 -0.76 -28.03 -0.02
N ARG A 383 -1.03 -29.20 -0.61
CA ARG A 383 -0.17 -29.73 -1.68
C ARG A 383 -0.28 -28.85 -2.92
N ASN A 384 0.82 -28.75 -3.66
CA ASN A 384 0.96 -27.94 -4.87
C ASN A 384 0.79 -26.43 -4.64
N GLU A 385 1.30 -25.95 -3.51
CA GLU A 385 1.18 -24.57 -3.04
C GLU A 385 2.53 -24.06 -2.55
N TYR A 386 2.70 -22.75 -2.59
CA TYR A 386 3.86 -22.04 -2.07
C TYR A 386 3.43 -21.14 -0.91
N GLU A 387 4.13 -21.22 0.23
CA GLU A 387 3.84 -20.37 1.38
C GLU A 387 5.12 -19.67 1.85
N GLY A 388 5.02 -18.35 2.06
CA GLY A 388 6.15 -17.48 2.34
C GLY A 388 6.17 -16.94 3.77
N PHE A 389 7.36 -16.62 4.27
CA PHE A 389 7.57 -15.83 5.48
C PHE A 389 8.90 -15.09 5.41
N GLN A 390 9.20 -14.24 6.38
CA GLN A 390 10.46 -13.50 6.46
C GLN A 390 11.21 -13.88 7.73
N ILE A 391 12.48 -14.25 7.59
CA ILE A 391 13.46 -14.13 8.68
C ILE A 391 13.99 -12.71 8.65
N VAL A 392 14.13 -12.08 9.80
CA VAL A 392 14.57 -10.69 9.90
C VAL A 392 15.86 -10.64 10.71
N LEU A 393 16.95 -10.25 10.08
CA LEU A 393 18.22 -10.00 10.77
C LEU A 393 18.26 -8.53 11.16
N PHE A 394 18.42 -8.24 12.46
CA PHE A 394 18.42 -6.87 12.96
C PHE A 394 19.30 -6.72 14.20
N GLY A 395 19.55 -5.49 14.62
CA GLY A 395 20.30 -5.23 15.86
C GLY A 395 21.80 -5.56 15.78
N ALA A 396 22.35 -5.69 14.56
CA ALA A 396 23.79 -5.80 14.38
C ALA A 396 24.51 -4.54 14.87
N ASN A 397 25.55 -4.71 15.68
CA ASN A 397 26.40 -3.63 16.21
C ASN A 397 27.57 -3.29 15.28
N ARG A 398 27.98 -4.24 14.44
CA ARG A 398 29.00 -4.11 13.40
C ARG A 398 28.47 -4.62 12.07
N GLU A 399 29.21 -4.36 11.00
CA GLU A 399 28.94 -4.98 9.71
C GLU A 399 29.22 -6.48 9.80
N ILE A 400 28.27 -7.29 9.34
CA ILE A 400 28.43 -8.74 9.19
C ILE A 400 28.40 -9.05 7.70
N THR A 401 29.55 -9.47 7.17
CA THR A 401 29.69 -9.78 5.74
C THR A 401 29.37 -11.23 5.44
N GLY A 402 29.00 -11.49 4.19
CA GLY A 402 28.88 -12.84 3.66
C GLY A 402 27.76 -13.67 4.28
N VAL A 403 26.71 -13.03 4.81
CA VAL A 403 25.60 -13.74 5.48
C VAL A 403 24.87 -14.61 4.47
N LYS A 404 24.78 -15.91 4.79
CA LYS A 404 24.14 -16.95 3.99
C LYS A 404 23.12 -17.68 4.84
N VAL A 405 21.97 -18.01 4.25
CA VAL A 405 20.94 -18.82 4.88
C VAL A 405 20.66 -20.05 4.05
N VAL A 406 20.73 -21.22 4.67
CA VAL A 406 20.57 -22.53 4.01
C VAL A 406 19.47 -23.33 4.70
N ALA A 407 18.51 -23.83 3.93
CA ALA A 407 17.49 -24.75 4.40
C ALA A 407 17.98 -26.20 4.38
N SER A 408 17.59 -26.98 5.38
CA SER A 408 17.67 -28.45 5.33
C SER A 408 16.43 -29.05 4.68
N ASP A 409 16.47 -30.36 4.40
CA ASP A 409 15.27 -31.13 4.08
C ASP A 409 14.28 -31.04 5.25
N LEU A 410 13.00 -30.83 4.96
CA LEU A 410 11.95 -30.95 5.97
C LEU A 410 11.45 -32.40 5.98
N LYS A 411 11.59 -33.07 7.12
CA LYS A 411 11.21 -34.47 7.30
C LYS A 411 9.87 -34.57 8.01
N ALA A 412 8.99 -35.44 7.52
CA ALA A 412 7.71 -35.68 8.16
C ALA A 412 7.87 -36.24 9.58
N GLU A 413 7.07 -35.74 10.51
CA GLU A 413 6.97 -36.27 11.87
C GLU A 413 6.10 -37.55 11.85
N GLY A 414 6.66 -38.69 12.29
CA GLY A 414 5.90 -39.94 12.48
C GLY A 414 5.58 -40.77 11.23
N ALA A 415 5.95 -40.33 10.02
CA ALA A 415 5.74 -41.07 8.76
C ALA A 415 6.88 -40.83 7.75
N PRO A 416 7.08 -41.69 6.73
CA PRO A 416 8.02 -41.40 5.66
C PRO A 416 7.47 -40.29 4.74
N GLY A 417 8.16 -39.15 4.72
CA GLY A 417 7.84 -38.04 3.84
C GLY A 417 8.96 -37.00 3.91
N VAL A 418 9.33 -36.42 2.77
CA VAL A 418 10.38 -35.40 2.69
C VAL A 418 9.96 -34.27 1.75
N ILE A 419 9.97 -33.03 2.26
CA ILE A 419 10.04 -31.83 1.42
C ILE A 419 11.52 -31.50 1.28
N ALA A 420 12.08 -31.83 0.12
CA ALA A 420 13.51 -31.62 -0.13
C ALA A 420 13.89 -30.13 -0.03
N ALA A 421 15.11 -29.83 0.43
CA ALA A 421 15.62 -28.47 0.62
C ALA A 421 15.51 -27.60 -0.64
N ARG A 422 15.58 -28.20 -1.84
CA ARG A 422 15.36 -27.50 -3.13
C ARG A 422 13.96 -26.87 -3.28
N ASN A 423 12.99 -27.31 -2.48
CA ASN A 423 11.64 -26.75 -2.42
C ASN A 423 11.51 -25.65 -1.36
N VAL A 424 12.61 -25.28 -0.68
CA VAL A 424 12.69 -24.15 0.24
C VAL A 424 13.62 -23.12 -0.38
N THR A 425 13.05 -22.05 -0.94
CA THR A 425 13.84 -20.96 -1.53
C THR A 425 14.10 -19.87 -0.52
N VAL A 426 15.30 -19.31 -0.55
CA VAL A 426 15.77 -18.27 0.35
C VAL A 426 16.24 -17.09 -0.50
N ASN A 427 15.65 -15.93 -0.28
CA ASN A 427 15.89 -14.73 -1.06
C ASN A 427 16.06 -13.52 -0.13
N PRO A 428 17.27 -12.94 -0.01
CA PRO A 428 17.43 -11.66 0.66
C PRO A 428 16.50 -10.61 0.04
N VAL A 429 15.80 -9.86 0.87
CA VAL A 429 14.89 -8.80 0.40
C VAL A 429 15.72 -7.57 0.07
N GLY A 430 15.58 -7.12 -1.18
CA GLY A 430 16.22 -5.93 -1.69
C GLY A 430 15.33 -4.68 -1.64
N TYR A 431 15.97 -3.53 -1.68
CA TYR A 431 15.34 -2.23 -1.50
C TYR A 431 15.37 -1.37 -2.76
N VAL A 432 14.22 -0.85 -3.20
CA VAL A 432 14.12 0.03 -4.36
C VAL A 432 13.82 1.47 -3.96
N ASN A 433 14.45 2.42 -4.66
CA ASN A 433 14.23 3.85 -4.41
C ASN A 433 12.92 4.33 -5.07
N THR A 434 11.92 4.58 -4.23
CA THR A 434 10.66 5.20 -4.68
C THR A 434 10.84 6.70 -4.93
N ARG A 435 10.05 7.24 -5.88
CA ARG A 435 10.01 8.66 -6.22
C ARG A 435 8.72 9.29 -5.70
N PRO A 436 8.66 10.62 -5.48
CA PRO A 436 7.41 11.30 -5.12
C PRO A 436 6.31 11.01 -6.15
N PRO A 437 5.22 10.31 -5.77
CA PRO A 437 4.16 9.96 -6.70
C PRO A 437 3.10 11.05 -6.81
N SER A 438 2.14 10.87 -7.74
CA SER A 438 0.94 11.73 -7.85
C SER A 438 -0.14 11.46 -6.79
N TYR A 439 0.06 10.45 -5.94
CA TYR A 439 -0.85 10.02 -4.88
C TYR A 439 -0.18 10.11 -3.51
N THR A 440 -0.97 10.19 -2.45
CA THR A 440 -0.45 10.25 -1.08
C THR A 440 0.25 8.95 -0.70
N VAL A 441 1.49 9.06 -0.24
CA VAL A 441 2.27 7.95 0.30
C VAL A 441 2.78 8.31 1.69
N ARG A 442 2.94 7.29 2.53
CA ARG A 442 3.48 7.46 3.89
C ARG A 442 4.99 7.74 3.90
N TRP A 443 5.68 7.40 2.81
CA TRP A 443 7.13 7.52 2.70
C TRP A 443 7.57 7.53 1.25
N VAL A 444 8.67 8.23 0.98
CA VAL A 444 9.41 8.22 -0.28
C VAL A 444 10.87 7.92 0.06
N GLY A 445 11.49 7.01 -0.68
CA GLY A 445 12.85 6.52 -0.44
C GLY A 445 12.94 5.01 -0.63
N GLN A 446 13.93 4.39 0.02
CA GLN A 446 14.14 2.94 -0.04
C GLN A 446 12.92 2.17 0.49
N TRP A 447 12.39 1.28 -0.33
CA TRP A 447 11.23 0.44 -0.02
C TRP A 447 11.57 -1.03 -0.31
N PRO A 448 11.29 -1.96 0.62
CA PRO A 448 11.53 -3.38 0.37
C PRO A 448 10.59 -3.88 -0.73
N ASP A 449 11.13 -4.52 -1.76
CA ASP A 449 10.30 -5.08 -2.81
C ASP A 449 10.95 -6.23 -3.58
N SER A 450 12.19 -6.10 -4.06
CA SER A 450 12.82 -7.16 -4.86
C SER A 450 13.20 -8.36 -4.01
N LEU A 451 12.99 -9.57 -4.52
CA LEU A 451 13.49 -10.80 -3.91
C LEU A 451 14.78 -11.20 -4.63
N LEU A 452 15.91 -10.90 -4.01
CA LEU A 452 17.22 -11.07 -4.62
C LEU A 452 17.56 -12.56 -4.75
N ASN A 453 18.19 -12.93 -5.86
CA ASN A 453 18.71 -14.27 -6.10
C ASN A 453 20.23 -14.25 -5.92
N VAL A 454 20.65 -13.93 -4.69
CA VAL A 454 22.06 -13.89 -4.29
C VAL A 454 22.27 -14.88 -3.16
N GLU A 455 23.42 -15.55 -3.17
CA GLU A 455 23.76 -16.55 -2.16
C GLU A 455 24.11 -15.91 -0.81
N LYS A 456 24.69 -14.71 -0.84
CA LYS A 456 25.17 -13.97 0.32
C LYS A 456 24.67 -12.53 0.31
N VAL A 457 24.46 -11.97 1.49
CA VAL A 457 24.13 -10.56 1.70
C VAL A 457 24.90 -10.03 2.91
N ASP A 458 25.27 -8.76 2.88
CA ASP A 458 25.89 -8.10 4.03
C ASP A 458 24.81 -7.44 4.89
N VAL A 459 25.01 -7.47 6.22
CA VAL A 459 24.13 -6.85 7.21
C VAL A 459 24.88 -5.68 7.84
N PRO A 460 24.63 -4.44 7.40
CA PRO A 460 25.29 -3.27 7.97
C PRO A 460 24.82 -3.01 9.40
N PRO A 461 25.65 -2.34 10.21
CA PRO A 461 25.30 -2.04 11.60
C PRO A 461 24.03 -1.21 11.67
N GLY A 462 23.12 -1.65 12.53
CA GLY A 462 21.85 -1.00 12.80
C GLY A 462 20.83 -0.95 11.68
N LYS A 463 21.02 -1.73 10.63
CA LYS A 463 20.01 -1.91 9.58
C LYS A 463 19.20 -3.17 9.83
N VAL A 464 18.00 -3.18 9.27
CA VAL A 464 17.17 -4.38 9.15
C VAL A 464 17.44 -5.02 7.79
N GLN A 465 17.74 -6.32 7.79
CA GLN A 465 17.88 -7.13 6.57
C GLN A 465 16.89 -8.30 6.61
N PRO A 466 15.74 -8.20 5.93
CA PRO A 466 14.82 -9.31 5.78
C PRO A 466 15.36 -10.33 4.77
N ILE A 467 15.02 -11.59 5.00
CA ILE A 467 15.30 -12.73 4.13
C ILE A 467 13.96 -13.44 3.92
N TRP A 468 13.45 -13.37 2.70
CA TRP A 468 12.22 -14.03 2.31
C TRP A 468 12.47 -15.52 2.11
N VAL A 469 11.70 -16.35 2.80
CA VAL A 469 11.75 -17.81 2.68
C VAL A 469 10.43 -18.29 2.12
N THR A 470 10.45 -19.15 1.12
CA THR A 470 9.25 -19.75 0.52
C THR A 470 9.37 -21.26 0.54
N VAL A 471 8.37 -21.93 1.11
CA VAL A 471 8.24 -23.38 1.13
C VAL A 471 7.24 -23.80 0.07
N TYR A 472 7.65 -24.68 -0.83
CA TYR A 472 6.77 -25.36 -1.78
C TYR A 472 6.44 -26.75 -1.27
N ALA A 473 5.16 -27.09 -1.13
CA ALA A 473 4.72 -28.47 -0.89
C ALA A 473 4.45 -29.14 -2.25
N PRO A 474 5.28 -30.11 -2.70
CA PRO A 474 5.08 -30.75 -3.99
C PRO A 474 3.74 -31.49 -4.08
N LYS A 475 3.26 -31.67 -5.31
CA LYS A 475 2.11 -32.54 -5.57
C LYS A 475 2.32 -33.92 -4.95
N GLY A 476 1.26 -34.46 -4.37
CA GLY A 476 1.27 -35.79 -3.76
C GLY A 476 2.12 -35.97 -2.51
N VAL A 477 2.82 -34.94 -2.01
CA VAL A 477 3.57 -35.06 -0.74
C VAL A 477 2.58 -35.41 0.39
N PRO A 478 2.86 -36.39 1.27
CA PRO A 478 1.91 -36.79 2.30
C PRO A 478 1.49 -35.60 3.20
N ALA A 479 0.22 -35.54 3.57
CA ALA A 479 -0.24 -34.56 4.56
C ALA A 479 0.40 -34.85 5.93
N GLY A 480 0.64 -33.81 6.72
CA GLY A 480 1.29 -33.94 8.02
C GLY A 480 2.19 -32.76 8.38
N ARG A 481 2.88 -32.87 9.52
CA ARG A 481 3.88 -31.89 9.95
C ARG A 481 5.26 -32.32 9.47
N TYR A 482 6.00 -31.37 8.94
CA TYR A 482 7.38 -31.52 8.50
C TYR A 482 8.27 -30.59 9.29
N ALA A 483 9.41 -31.09 9.74
CA ALA A 483 10.38 -30.33 10.53
C ALA A 483 11.75 -30.32 9.86
N GLY A 484 12.40 -29.16 9.92
CA GLY A 484 13.77 -28.94 9.48
C GLY A 484 14.31 -27.63 10.06
N THR A 485 15.31 -27.07 9.41
CA THR A 485 16.07 -25.93 9.93
C THR A 485 16.52 -24.99 8.83
N LEU A 486 16.69 -23.72 9.21
CA LEU A 486 17.37 -22.70 8.42
C LEU A 486 18.64 -22.33 9.19
N THR A 487 19.79 -22.58 8.57
CA THR A 487 21.11 -22.30 9.16
C THR A 487 21.62 -20.98 8.60
N ILE A 488 21.89 -20.04 9.50
CA ILE A 488 22.41 -18.70 9.20
C ILE A 488 23.90 -18.69 9.53
N THR A 489 24.74 -18.41 8.54
CA THR A 489 26.19 -18.28 8.68
C THR A 489 26.65 -16.92 8.17
N GLY A 490 27.78 -16.42 8.64
CA GLY A 490 28.43 -15.21 8.14
C GLY A 490 29.90 -15.19 8.53
N ASP A 491 30.67 -14.25 7.98
CA ASP A 491 32.10 -14.18 8.25
C ASP A 491 32.35 -13.77 9.71
N GLY A 492 33.18 -14.53 10.43
CA GLY A 492 33.55 -14.23 11.80
C GLY A 492 32.42 -14.32 12.83
N ILE A 493 31.35 -15.08 12.54
CA ILE A 493 30.26 -15.36 13.49
C ILE A 493 29.97 -16.85 13.61
N ALA A 494 29.51 -17.28 14.79
CA ALA A 494 29.02 -18.64 14.98
C ALA A 494 27.69 -18.86 14.23
N PRO A 495 27.44 -20.04 13.63
CA PRO A 495 26.18 -20.35 12.99
C PRO A 495 24.99 -20.23 13.94
N GLN A 496 23.92 -19.58 13.48
CA GLN A 496 22.63 -19.54 14.17
C GLN A 496 21.61 -20.40 13.43
N THR A 497 20.65 -20.99 14.16
CA THR A 497 19.64 -21.86 13.57
C THR A 497 18.24 -21.35 13.90
N VAL A 498 17.38 -21.35 12.88
CA VAL A 498 15.92 -21.18 13.03
C VAL A 498 15.26 -22.52 12.73
N ALA A 499 14.48 -23.04 13.67
CA ALA A 499 13.65 -24.22 13.43
C ALA A 499 12.55 -23.88 12.42
N LEU A 500 12.34 -24.72 11.41
CA LEU A 500 11.31 -24.53 10.40
C LEU A 500 10.33 -25.69 10.45
N THR A 501 9.05 -25.38 10.64
CA THR A 501 7.96 -26.35 10.57
C THR A 501 7.00 -26.02 9.42
N ALA A 502 6.54 -27.04 8.72
CA ALA A 502 5.53 -26.92 7.67
C ALA A 502 4.39 -27.92 7.92
N ARG A 503 3.15 -27.42 8.08
CA ARG A 503 1.94 -28.27 8.10
C ARG A 503 1.39 -28.38 6.68
N VAL A 504 1.43 -29.58 6.12
CA VAL A 504 0.80 -29.89 4.83
C VAL A 504 -0.64 -30.40 5.08
N PHE A 505 -1.65 -29.69 4.57
CA PHE A 505 -3.05 -30.10 4.68
C PHE A 505 -3.42 -31.25 3.72
N ASP A 506 -4.43 -32.07 4.07
CA ASP A 506 -4.92 -33.18 3.22
C ASP A 506 -5.87 -32.72 2.09
N PHE A 507 -5.38 -31.79 1.27
CA PHE A 507 -5.92 -31.47 -0.04
C PHE A 507 -4.81 -30.95 -0.97
N GLU A 508 -5.11 -30.82 -2.25
CA GLU A 508 -4.16 -30.38 -3.27
C GLU A 508 -4.80 -29.27 -4.09
N LEU A 509 -4.06 -28.18 -4.30
CA LEU A 509 -4.47 -27.12 -5.21
C LEU A 509 -4.30 -27.57 -6.66
N PRO A 510 -5.27 -27.26 -7.54
CA PRO A 510 -5.18 -27.70 -8.93
C PRO A 510 -4.00 -27.06 -9.66
N VAL A 511 -3.43 -27.77 -10.63
CA VAL A 511 -2.41 -27.22 -11.53
C VAL A 511 -2.97 -26.04 -12.30
N ARG A 512 -4.17 -26.24 -12.83
CA ARG A 512 -4.93 -25.25 -13.57
C ARG A 512 -5.92 -24.56 -12.62
N PRO A 513 -5.70 -23.29 -12.25
CA PRO A 513 -6.55 -22.60 -11.31
C PRO A 513 -7.93 -22.33 -11.89
N THR A 514 -8.92 -22.20 -11.00
CA THR A 514 -10.28 -21.78 -11.34
C THR A 514 -10.38 -20.28 -11.59
N PHE A 515 -9.58 -19.47 -10.88
CA PHE A 515 -9.47 -18.04 -11.12
C PHE A 515 -8.67 -17.76 -12.39
N GLN A 516 -9.27 -17.09 -13.37
CA GLN A 516 -8.61 -16.83 -14.66
C GLN A 516 -7.60 -15.70 -14.54
N ALA A 517 -6.41 -15.86 -15.13
CA ALA A 517 -5.43 -14.78 -15.12
C ALA A 517 -4.52 -14.79 -16.33
N PHE A 518 -4.07 -13.60 -16.76
CA PHE A 518 -2.94 -13.45 -17.67
C PHE A 518 -2.20 -12.13 -17.49
N ALA A 519 -0.92 -12.12 -17.82
CA ALA A 519 -0.14 -10.91 -18.03
C ALA A 519 -0.09 -10.54 -19.52
N LEU A 520 -0.30 -9.26 -19.83
CA LEU A 520 -0.28 -8.72 -21.20
C LEU A 520 1.11 -8.34 -21.72
N GLY A 521 2.08 -8.09 -20.84
CA GLY A 521 3.38 -7.46 -21.12
C GLY A 521 4.24 -8.11 -22.20
N ASN A 522 5.55 -7.85 -22.26
CA ASN A 522 6.42 -8.51 -23.26
C ASN A 522 7.68 -9.06 -22.61
N ILE A 523 8.24 -10.10 -23.22
CA ILE A 523 9.62 -10.51 -22.95
C ILE A 523 10.54 -9.47 -23.61
N PRO A 524 11.60 -9.00 -22.92
CA PRO A 524 12.63 -8.19 -23.54
C PRO A 524 13.18 -8.86 -24.80
N LYS A 525 13.61 -8.04 -25.76
CA LYS A 525 14.28 -8.56 -26.95
C LYS A 525 15.56 -9.32 -26.54
N PRO A 526 16.03 -10.32 -27.33
CA PRO A 526 17.22 -11.11 -27.00
C PRO A 526 18.46 -10.26 -26.67
N ASP A 527 18.66 -9.16 -27.40
CA ASP A 527 19.76 -8.21 -27.23
C ASP A 527 19.81 -7.55 -25.84
N PHE A 528 18.68 -7.46 -25.14
CA PHE A 528 18.61 -7.01 -23.75
C PHE A 528 19.56 -7.82 -22.84
N TYR A 529 19.61 -9.13 -23.04
CA TYR A 529 20.50 -10.06 -22.34
C TYR A 529 21.77 -10.36 -23.13
N GLY A 530 22.01 -9.66 -24.25
CA GLY A 530 23.11 -9.96 -25.16
C GLY A 530 22.99 -11.30 -25.89
N LEU A 531 21.77 -11.81 -26.03
CA LEU A 531 21.47 -13.06 -26.73
C LEU A 531 21.04 -12.78 -28.18
N GLU A 532 21.07 -13.83 -29.00
CA GLU A 532 20.41 -13.88 -30.30
C GLU A 532 19.17 -14.79 -30.24
N ARG A 533 18.35 -14.80 -31.31
CA ARG A 533 17.25 -15.77 -31.40
C ARG A 533 17.84 -17.17 -31.64
N GLY A 534 17.45 -18.13 -30.80
CA GLY A 534 17.95 -19.51 -30.87
C GLY A 534 17.67 -20.25 -29.56
N GLU A 535 18.33 -21.38 -29.36
CA GLU A 535 18.10 -22.27 -28.22
C GLU A 535 18.32 -21.58 -26.87
N GLU A 536 19.34 -20.74 -26.73
CA GLU A 536 19.61 -20.03 -25.47
C GLU A 536 18.48 -19.05 -25.10
N TYR A 537 17.94 -18.34 -26.10
CA TYR A 537 16.79 -17.47 -25.90
C TYR A 537 15.51 -18.26 -25.61
N ASP A 538 15.32 -19.41 -26.25
CA ASP A 538 14.21 -20.32 -25.95
C ASP A 538 14.29 -20.84 -24.51
N GLU A 539 15.48 -21.17 -24.03
CA GLU A 539 15.69 -21.62 -22.67
C GLU A 539 15.46 -20.51 -21.64
N MET A 540 15.86 -19.28 -21.97
CA MET A 540 15.45 -18.10 -21.19
C MET A 540 13.93 -17.95 -21.14
N ARG A 541 13.23 -18.05 -22.28
CA ARG A 541 11.76 -17.95 -22.36
C ARG A 541 11.08 -19.02 -21.51
N LYS A 542 11.53 -20.28 -21.56
CA LYS A 542 11.00 -21.37 -20.71
C LYS A 542 11.13 -21.04 -19.23
N LYS A 543 12.28 -20.56 -18.78
CA LYS A 543 12.50 -20.14 -17.37
C LYS A 543 11.51 -19.05 -16.96
N TRP A 544 11.23 -18.09 -17.84
CA TRP A 544 10.25 -17.04 -17.58
C TRP A 544 8.81 -17.56 -17.54
N TYR A 545 8.44 -18.45 -18.46
CA TYR A 545 7.10 -19.04 -18.50
C TYR A 545 6.84 -19.91 -17.27
N ASP A 546 7.82 -20.73 -16.86
CA ASP A 546 7.78 -21.46 -15.59
C ASP A 546 7.58 -20.52 -14.41
N PHE A 547 8.38 -19.45 -14.35
CA PHE A 547 8.33 -18.47 -13.27
C PHE A 547 6.95 -17.81 -13.12
N LEU A 548 6.31 -17.47 -14.24
CA LEU A 548 5.00 -16.82 -14.30
C LEU A 548 3.85 -17.79 -14.01
N CYS A 549 3.87 -18.98 -14.62
CA CYS A 549 2.85 -20.00 -14.38
C CYS A 549 2.85 -20.50 -12.92
N ARG A 550 4.03 -20.69 -12.31
CA ARG A 550 4.14 -21.05 -10.87
C ARG A 550 3.53 -20.02 -9.92
N ARG A 551 3.40 -18.77 -10.36
CA ARG A 551 2.76 -17.67 -9.60
C ARG A 551 1.30 -17.43 -9.99
N ARG A 552 0.71 -18.35 -10.76
CA ARG A 552 -0.68 -18.30 -11.24
C ARG A 552 -1.00 -17.04 -12.07
N LEU A 553 0.02 -16.39 -12.64
CA LEU A 553 -0.14 -15.26 -13.57
C LEU A 553 0.58 -15.57 -14.89
N PRO A 554 0.01 -16.44 -15.73
CA PRO A 554 0.66 -16.95 -16.92
C PRO A 554 0.89 -15.85 -17.99
N PRO A 555 1.83 -16.04 -18.92
CA PRO A 555 2.20 -15.08 -19.97
C PRO A 555 1.16 -14.97 -21.12
N GLY A 556 -0.13 -15.16 -20.83
CA GLY A 556 -1.19 -15.37 -21.82
C GLY A 556 -1.41 -14.24 -22.84
N GLY A 557 -0.93 -13.02 -22.58
CA GLY A 557 -0.97 -11.95 -23.58
C GLY A 557 0.14 -12.05 -24.64
N PHE A 558 1.31 -12.57 -24.29
CA PHE A 558 2.52 -12.44 -25.12
C PHE A 558 3.22 -13.74 -25.48
N VAL A 559 2.95 -14.85 -24.78
CA VAL A 559 3.54 -16.15 -25.13
C VAL A 559 3.15 -16.61 -26.52
N LEU A 560 1.92 -16.30 -26.93
CA LEU A 560 1.44 -16.60 -28.28
C LEU A 560 1.68 -15.45 -29.26
N ASN A 561 2.23 -14.30 -28.82
CA ASN A 561 2.46 -13.12 -29.66
C ASN A 561 1.17 -12.51 -30.27
N ALA A 562 0.05 -12.62 -29.56
CA ALA A 562 -1.22 -11.99 -29.93
C ALA A 562 -1.39 -10.56 -29.38
N TRP A 563 -0.53 -10.14 -28.43
CA TRP A 563 -0.51 -8.77 -27.86
C TRP A 563 0.78 -7.97 -28.18
N PRO A 564 1.09 -7.66 -29.44
CA PRO A 564 2.20 -6.77 -29.78
C PRO A 564 1.84 -5.28 -29.58
N TRP A 565 2.68 -4.50 -28.89
CA TRP A 565 2.46 -3.06 -28.67
C TRP A 565 2.66 -2.18 -29.92
N THR A 566 3.28 -2.70 -30.98
CA THR A 566 3.83 -1.88 -32.08
C THR A 566 3.31 -2.20 -33.48
N LYS A 567 2.73 -3.38 -33.73
CA LYS A 567 2.13 -3.77 -35.03
C LYS A 567 1.11 -4.88 -34.81
N PRO A 568 0.05 -5.04 -35.62
CA PRO A 568 -0.80 -6.23 -35.51
C PRO A 568 0.05 -7.48 -35.74
N SER A 569 -0.11 -8.50 -34.90
CA SER A 569 0.58 -9.77 -35.05
C SER A 569 -0.46 -10.86 -34.90
N TYR A 570 -0.53 -11.72 -35.92
CA TYR A 570 -1.24 -12.98 -35.80
C TYR A 570 -0.25 -13.99 -35.22
N PRO A 571 -0.67 -14.78 -34.23
CA PRO A 571 0.16 -15.82 -33.62
C PRO A 571 0.35 -17.01 -34.58
N ALA A 572 0.75 -16.78 -35.83
CA ALA A 572 0.93 -17.83 -36.83
C ALA A 572 1.83 -17.34 -37.96
N LYS A 573 2.58 -18.27 -38.55
CA LYS A 573 3.24 -18.04 -39.84
C LYS A 573 2.22 -18.29 -40.94
N VAL A 574 2.17 -17.41 -41.94
CA VAL A 574 1.35 -17.62 -43.14
C VAL A 574 2.23 -18.35 -44.17
N ASN A 575 1.76 -19.49 -44.64
CA ASN A 575 2.41 -20.26 -45.68
C ASN A 575 2.18 -19.63 -47.07
N PRO A 576 2.99 -19.96 -48.09
CA PRO A 576 2.80 -19.42 -49.44
C PRO A 576 1.43 -19.69 -50.06
N ASP A 577 0.76 -20.77 -49.66
CA ASP A 577 -0.59 -21.15 -50.07
C ASP A 577 -1.71 -20.39 -49.31
N GLY A 578 -1.35 -19.52 -48.37
CA GLY A 578 -2.28 -18.76 -47.54
C GLY A 578 -2.79 -19.51 -46.30
N SER A 579 -2.36 -20.76 -46.07
CA SER A 579 -2.65 -21.49 -44.83
C SER A 579 -1.84 -20.96 -43.64
N TYR A 580 -2.26 -21.30 -42.42
CA TYR A 580 -1.61 -20.86 -41.19
C TYR A 580 -0.86 -22.02 -40.52
N ASP A 581 0.40 -21.80 -40.19
CA ASP A 581 1.22 -22.69 -39.36
C ASP A 581 1.17 -22.24 -37.90
N PHE A 582 0.58 -23.10 -37.07
CA PHE A 582 0.40 -22.92 -35.63
C PHE A 582 1.42 -23.70 -34.79
N SER A 583 2.50 -24.24 -35.36
CA SER A 583 3.50 -25.06 -34.66
C SER A 583 4.12 -24.36 -33.43
N GLU A 584 4.53 -23.10 -33.56
CA GLU A 584 5.05 -22.33 -32.42
C GLU A 584 3.98 -22.01 -31.38
N VAL A 585 2.72 -21.81 -31.80
CA VAL A 585 1.59 -21.67 -30.85
C VAL A 585 1.35 -22.96 -30.10
N ASP A 586 1.39 -24.10 -30.78
CA ASP A 586 1.21 -25.39 -30.13
C ASP A 586 2.35 -25.67 -29.15
N ARG A 587 3.60 -25.41 -29.58
CA ARG A 587 4.80 -25.59 -28.76
C ARG A 587 4.74 -24.78 -27.46
N TRP A 588 4.58 -23.46 -27.56
CA TRP A 588 4.60 -22.58 -26.38
C TRP A 588 3.29 -22.57 -25.61
N GLY A 589 2.15 -22.72 -26.31
CA GLY A 589 0.83 -22.86 -25.73
C GLY A 589 0.74 -24.12 -24.88
N SER A 590 1.06 -25.30 -25.44
CA SER A 590 1.04 -26.57 -24.70
C SER A 590 1.96 -26.51 -23.48
N TYR A 591 3.18 -25.97 -23.64
CA TYR A 591 4.12 -25.79 -22.53
C TYR A 591 3.51 -25.03 -21.34
N CYS A 592 2.76 -23.96 -21.61
CA CYS A 592 2.14 -23.13 -20.58
C CYS A 592 0.81 -23.70 -20.06
N PHE A 593 0.00 -24.33 -20.91
CA PHE A 593 -1.25 -25.00 -20.51
C PHE A 593 -0.99 -26.17 -19.57
N ASP A 594 0.06 -26.97 -19.82
CA ASP A 594 0.50 -28.05 -18.92
C ASP A 594 0.94 -27.53 -17.54
N ARG A 595 1.29 -26.25 -17.47
CA ARG A 595 1.72 -25.55 -16.25
C ARG A 595 0.63 -24.66 -15.65
N GLY A 596 -0.61 -24.79 -16.12
CA GLY A 596 -1.77 -24.14 -15.50
C GLY A 596 -2.23 -22.84 -16.14
N MET A 597 -1.74 -22.48 -17.33
CA MET A 597 -2.36 -21.38 -18.09
C MET A 597 -3.85 -21.69 -18.34
N ASN A 598 -4.73 -20.73 -18.05
CA ASN A 598 -6.18 -20.90 -18.10
C ASN A 598 -6.92 -19.74 -18.78
N ALA A 599 -6.18 -18.78 -19.32
CA ALA A 599 -6.67 -17.71 -20.16
C ALA A 599 -5.53 -17.13 -21.01
N PHE A 600 -5.85 -16.68 -22.22
CA PHE A 600 -4.87 -16.03 -23.10
C PHE A 600 -5.57 -15.14 -24.14
N VAL A 601 -4.83 -14.16 -24.65
CA VAL A 601 -5.30 -13.32 -25.76
C VAL A 601 -5.07 -14.09 -27.06
N ALA A 602 -6.14 -14.40 -27.79
CA ALA A 602 -6.05 -15.06 -29.09
C ALA A 602 -5.84 -14.06 -30.24
N ALA A 603 -6.44 -12.88 -30.11
CA ALA A 603 -6.26 -11.75 -31.03
C ALA A 603 -6.58 -10.43 -30.31
N ALA A 604 -6.06 -9.32 -30.83
CA ALA A 604 -6.33 -7.99 -30.27
C ALA A 604 -6.59 -6.94 -31.36
N PHE A 605 -7.67 -6.18 -31.20
CA PHE A 605 -7.92 -4.97 -31.98
C PHE A 605 -7.17 -3.78 -31.35
N ARG A 606 -6.56 -2.92 -32.19
CA ARG A 606 -5.75 -1.79 -31.72
C ARG A 606 -6.43 -0.45 -32.02
N LYS A 607 -6.09 0.59 -31.24
CA LYS A 607 -6.61 1.95 -31.43
C LYS A 607 -6.27 2.43 -32.86
N PRO A 608 -7.27 2.71 -33.74
CA PRO A 608 -7.01 3.25 -35.06
C PRO A 608 -6.21 4.57 -34.99
N GLY A 609 -5.30 4.78 -35.94
CA GLY A 609 -4.51 6.02 -36.06
C GLY A 609 -3.40 6.24 -35.01
N LYS A 610 -3.10 5.27 -34.15
CA LYS A 610 -1.92 5.30 -33.25
C LYS A 610 -0.87 4.29 -33.69
N TRP A 611 0.41 4.51 -33.35
CA TRP A 611 1.51 3.54 -33.53
C TRP A 611 1.66 2.96 -34.95
N GLY A 612 1.36 3.76 -35.99
CA GLY A 612 1.46 3.33 -37.39
C GLY A 612 0.26 2.52 -37.90
N PHE A 613 -0.82 2.39 -37.12
CA PHE A 613 -2.04 1.70 -37.56
C PHE A 613 -2.91 2.59 -38.46
N PRO A 614 -3.64 2.00 -39.42
CA PRO A 614 -4.63 2.72 -40.23
C PRO A 614 -5.62 3.53 -39.39
N LYS A 615 -6.07 4.66 -39.90
CA LYS A 615 -7.05 5.54 -39.21
C LYS A 615 -8.43 4.89 -39.06
N THR A 616 -8.72 3.85 -39.83
CA THR A 616 -9.95 3.05 -39.81
C THR A 616 -9.60 1.58 -40.05
N PHE A 617 -10.47 0.67 -39.62
CA PHE A 617 -10.40 -0.72 -40.08
C PHE A 617 -11.07 -0.82 -41.46
N SER A 618 -10.30 -1.18 -42.48
CA SER A 618 -10.84 -1.44 -43.82
C SER A 618 -11.58 -2.77 -43.87
N GLU A 619 -12.45 -2.97 -44.85
CA GLU A 619 -13.10 -4.28 -45.04
C GLU A 619 -12.06 -5.37 -45.31
N GLN A 620 -10.98 -5.06 -46.02
CA GLN A 620 -9.85 -5.97 -46.22
C GLN A 620 -9.25 -6.44 -44.88
N TYR A 621 -9.08 -5.54 -43.91
CA TYR A 621 -8.59 -5.91 -42.58
C TYR A 621 -9.55 -6.89 -41.89
N TYR A 622 -10.86 -6.66 -41.97
CA TYR A 622 -11.84 -7.58 -41.39
C TYR A 622 -11.88 -8.93 -42.11
N GLN A 623 -11.68 -8.97 -43.43
CA GLN A 623 -11.57 -10.20 -44.19
C GLN A 623 -10.32 -11.01 -43.76
N GLU A 624 -9.18 -10.34 -43.59
CA GLU A 624 -7.95 -10.97 -43.09
C GLU A 624 -8.12 -11.50 -41.66
N PHE A 625 -8.73 -10.69 -40.78
CA PHE A 625 -9.07 -11.10 -39.42
C PHE A 625 -10.00 -12.32 -39.42
N THR A 626 -11.06 -12.30 -40.23
CA THR A 626 -12.05 -13.38 -40.33
C THR A 626 -11.39 -14.67 -40.82
N ARG A 627 -10.56 -14.59 -41.87
CA ARG A 627 -9.83 -15.74 -42.40
C ARG A 627 -8.90 -16.34 -41.35
N PHE A 628 -8.11 -15.50 -40.69
CA PHE A 628 -7.21 -15.94 -39.62
C PHE A 628 -7.98 -16.59 -38.45
N MET A 629 -8.98 -15.89 -37.91
CA MET A 629 -9.71 -16.35 -36.74
C MET A 629 -10.54 -17.61 -37.03
N THR A 630 -11.00 -17.83 -38.26
CA THR A 630 -11.68 -19.08 -38.66
C THR A 630 -10.71 -20.27 -38.60
N ALA A 631 -9.52 -20.12 -39.17
CA ALA A 631 -8.48 -21.16 -39.08
C ALA A 631 -8.04 -21.39 -37.63
N TYR A 632 -7.84 -20.30 -36.88
CA TYR A 632 -7.33 -20.38 -35.52
C TYR A 632 -8.36 -20.97 -34.55
N THR A 633 -9.64 -20.60 -34.64
CA THR A 633 -10.70 -21.22 -33.82
C THR A 633 -10.82 -22.72 -34.08
N THR A 634 -10.64 -23.17 -35.32
CA THR A 634 -10.60 -24.61 -35.66
C THR A 634 -9.45 -25.31 -34.94
N PHE A 635 -8.24 -24.74 -34.99
CA PHE A 635 -7.09 -25.24 -34.24
C PHE A 635 -7.34 -25.25 -32.73
N LEU A 636 -7.85 -24.15 -32.16
CA LEU A 636 -8.12 -24.01 -30.73
C LEU A 636 -9.21 -24.99 -30.25
N ARG A 637 -10.22 -25.30 -31.07
CA ARG A 637 -11.22 -26.34 -30.76
C ARG A 637 -10.57 -27.72 -30.69
N LYS A 638 -9.72 -28.07 -31.66
CA LYS A 638 -8.99 -29.35 -31.67
C LYS A 638 -8.12 -29.51 -30.42
N LYS A 639 -7.51 -28.42 -29.94
CA LYS A 639 -6.70 -28.41 -28.70
C LYS A 639 -7.51 -28.31 -27.41
N GLY A 640 -8.81 -27.99 -27.49
CA GLY A 640 -9.66 -27.72 -26.33
C GLY A 640 -9.41 -26.38 -25.64
N TRP A 641 -8.72 -25.46 -26.31
CA TRP A 641 -8.29 -24.16 -25.78
C TRP A 641 -9.26 -23.01 -26.08
N LEU A 642 -10.26 -23.21 -26.95
CA LEU A 642 -11.16 -22.13 -27.39
C LEU A 642 -11.87 -21.42 -26.21
N LYS A 643 -12.26 -22.15 -25.18
CA LYS A 643 -12.93 -21.60 -23.98
C LYS A 643 -12.04 -20.67 -23.14
N ASP A 644 -10.72 -20.73 -23.33
CA ASP A 644 -9.72 -19.93 -22.61
C ASP A 644 -9.26 -18.73 -23.44
N ALA A 645 -9.66 -18.68 -24.71
CA ALA A 645 -9.27 -17.64 -25.65
C ALA A 645 -10.15 -16.41 -25.47
N VAL A 646 -9.51 -15.24 -25.39
CA VAL A 646 -10.20 -13.96 -25.49
C VAL A 646 -9.75 -13.19 -26.74
N VAL A 647 -10.70 -12.54 -27.41
CA VAL A 647 -10.43 -11.52 -28.41
C VAL A 647 -10.51 -10.17 -27.72
N TYR A 648 -9.37 -9.53 -27.56
CA TYR A 648 -9.27 -8.27 -26.86
C TYR A 648 -9.68 -7.13 -27.80
N ASN A 649 -10.68 -6.35 -27.40
CA ASN A 649 -11.17 -5.23 -28.20
C ASN A 649 -10.22 -4.03 -28.09
N ILE A 650 -10.65 -2.84 -28.50
CA ILE A 650 -9.80 -1.66 -28.40
C ILE A 650 -9.61 -1.32 -26.90
N ASP A 651 -8.36 -1.44 -26.45
CA ASP A 651 -7.88 -0.98 -25.14
C ASP A 651 -8.39 0.44 -24.84
N GLU A 652 -8.91 0.73 -23.65
CA GLU A 652 -9.46 2.04 -23.22
C GLU A 652 -10.10 2.87 -24.35
N ALA A 653 -11.10 2.32 -25.04
CA ALA A 653 -11.62 2.92 -26.26
C ALA A 653 -12.20 4.34 -26.02
N PRO A 654 -11.65 5.40 -26.66
CA PRO A 654 -12.27 6.72 -26.63
C PRO A 654 -13.61 6.70 -27.37
N LYS A 655 -14.46 7.70 -27.13
CA LYS A 655 -15.80 7.80 -27.76
C LYS A 655 -15.79 7.61 -29.28
N ALA A 656 -14.78 8.15 -29.96
CA ALA A 656 -14.63 8.03 -31.40
C ALA A 656 -14.47 6.57 -31.90
N HIS A 657 -14.13 5.63 -31.01
CA HIS A 657 -13.87 4.24 -31.37
C HIS A 657 -14.98 3.28 -30.94
N TRP A 658 -16.07 3.75 -30.32
CA TRP A 658 -17.11 2.85 -29.82
C TRP A 658 -17.82 2.07 -30.92
N GLU A 659 -18.09 2.68 -32.08
CA GLU A 659 -18.67 1.95 -33.22
C GLU A 659 -17.72 0.88 -33.78
N PHE A 660 -16.40 1.15 -33.78
CA PHE A 660 -15.42 0.09 -34.10
C PHE A 660 -15.48 -1.04 -33.08
N CYS A 661 -15.62 -0.75 -31.79
CA CYS A 661 -15.72 -1.79 -30.76
C CYS A 661 -16.95 -2.69 -30.98
N LYS A 662 -18.10 -2.10 -31.33
CA LYS A 662 -19.33 -2.84 -31.65
C LYS A 662 -19.17 -3.68 -32.91
N GLU A 663 -18.52 -3.15 -33.94
CA GLU A 663 -18.25 -3.89 -35.17
C GLU A 663 -17.28 -5.04 -34.95
N ASN A 664 -16.18 -4.80 -34.24
CA ASN A 664 -15.22 -5.83 -33.81
C ASN A 664 -15.91 -6.98 -33.06
N TYR A 665 -16.85 -6.64 -32.17
CA TYR A 665 -17.65 -7.64 -31.47
C TYR A 665 -18.48 -8.48 -32.45
N ARG A 666 -19.27 -7.83 -33.32
CA ARG A 666 -20.10 -8.54 -34.31
C ARG A 666 -19.27 -9.44 -35.22
N ARG A 667 -18.14 -8.94 -35.73
CA ARG A 667 -17.22 -9.70 -36.60
C ARG A 667 -16.59 -10.88 -35.86
N THR A 668 -16.22 -10.71 -34.60
CA THR A 668 -15.70 -11.81 -33.78
C THR A 668 -16.78 -12.89 -33.57
N LYS A 669 -18.00 -12.48 -33.21
CA LYS A 669 -19.12 -13.41 -33.01
C LYS A 669 -19.56 -14.11 -34.30
N ALA A 670 -19.43 -13.46 -35.44
CA ALA A 670 -19.68 -14.07 -36.75
C ALA A 670 -18.67 -15.19 -37.09
N VAL A 671 -17.42 -15.07 -36.65
CA VAL A 671 -16.43 -16.16 -36.78
C VAL A 671 -16.77 -17.32 -35.86
N SER A 672 -17.04 -17.04 -34.59
CA SER A 672 -17.47 -18.05 -33.63
C SER A 672 -18.20 -17.42 -32.44
N PRO A 673 -19.42 -17.87 -32.10
CA PRO A 673 -20.15 -17.36 -30.95
C PRO A 673 -19.46 -17.68 -29.61
N ASP A 674 -18.64 -18.75 -29.57
CA ASP A 674 -17.94 -19.22 -28.37
C ASP A 674 -16.74 -18.34 -27.98
N LEU A 675 -16.24 -17.50 -28.89
CA LEU A 675 -15.13 -16.59 -28.59
C LEU A 675 -15.60 -15.49 -27.64
N SER A 676 -14.91 -15.34 -26.51
CA SER A 676 -15.14 -14.22 -25.60
C SER A 676 -14.49 -12.95 -26.15
N VAL A 677 -15.25 -11.87 -26.24
CA VAL A 677 -14.75 -10.52 -26.54
C VAL A 677 -14.53 -9.77 -25.23
N PHE A 678 -13.31 -9.29 -25.06
CA PHE A 678 -12.81 -8.67 -23.84
C PHE A 678 -12.68 -7.15 -24.04
N GLN A 679 -13.24 -6.35 -23.14
CA GLN A 679 -13.24 -4.89 -23.26
C GLN A 679 -12.57 -4.22 -22.07
N CYS A 680 -11.43 -3.56 -22.32
CA CYS A 680 -10.77 -2.72 -21.34
C CYS A 680 -11.41 -1.38 -21.15
N LEU A 681 -11.53 -1.03 -19.87
CA LEU A 681 -12.21 0.16 -19.46
C LEU A 681 -11.48 0.96 -18.38
N ASN A 682 -11.09 2.17 -18.77
CA ASN A 682 -10.78 3.27 -17.86
C ASN A 682 -11.74 4.48 -17.98
N ALA A 683 -12.88 4.31 -18.66
CA ALA A 683 -13.89 5.35 -18.89
C ALA A 683 -15.33 4.82 -18.69
N PRO A 684 -15.95 4.97 -17.50
CA PRO A 684 -17.28 4.44 -17.18
C PRO A 684 -18.40 4.68 -18.20
N LYS A 685 -18.40 5.86 -18.84
CA LYS A 685 -19.38 6.20 -19.90
C LYS A 685 -19.25 5.29 -21.12
N GLY A 686 -18.04 4.79 -21.40
CA GLY A 686 -17.75 3.84 -22.47
C GLY A 686 -18.33 2.46 -22.21
N VAL A 687 -18.25 1.92 -20.97
CA VAL A 687 -18.82 0.58 -20.64
C VAL A 687 -20.29 0.61 -20.97
N LYS A 688 -20.98 1.63 -20.46
CA LYS A 688 -22.42 1.76 -20.61
C LYS A 688 -22.82 1.89 -22.08
N ALA A 689 -22.01 2.58 -22.89
CA ALA A 689 -22.26 2.74 -24.33
C ALA A 689 -21.97 1.47 -25.15
N LEU A 690 -21.13 0.58 -24.62
CA LEU A 690 -20.72 -0.69 -25.25
C LEU A 690 -21.45 -1.90 -24.65
N GLU A 691 -22.36 -1.70 -23.70
CA GLU A 691 -23.14 -2.76 -23.06
C GLU A 691 -23.84 -3.64 -24.12
N GLY A 692 -23.69 -4.95 -24.00
CA GLY A 692 -24.14 -5.93 -25.01
C GLY A 692 -23.17 -6.17 -26.19
N PHE A 693 -22.03 -5.47 -26.25
CA PHE A 693 -20.99 -5.65 -27.29
C PHE A 693 -19.63 -6.12 -26.73
N PHE A 694 -19.67 -6.80 -25.60
CA PHE A 694 -18.53 -7.53 -25.02
C PHE A 694 -19.05 -8.60 -24.06
N ASP A 695 -18.29 -9.69 -23.90
CA ASP A 695 -18.63 -10.78 -22.98
C ASP A 695 -17.99 -10.55 -21.60
N VAL A 696 -16.76 -10.01 -21.60
CA VAL A 696 -15.97 -9.74 -20.40
C VAL A 696 -15.51 -8.29 -20.41
N VAL A 697 -15.59 -7.63 -19.26
CA VAL A 697 -15.00 -6.30 -19.04
C VAL A 697 -13.95 -6.40 -17.94
N ASP A 698 -12.74 -5.94 -18.19
CA ASP A 698 -11.79 -5.65 -17.13
C ASP A 698 -11.99 -4.22 -16.62
N VAL A 699 -11.97 -4.10 -15.30
CA VAL A 699 -12.23 -2.85 -14.61
C VAL A 699 -11.07 -2.55 -13.69
N ASN A 700 -10.55 -1.33 -13.77
CA ASN A 700 -9.61 -0.85 -12.77
C ASN A 700 -10.25 -0.90 -11.39
N ILE A 701 -9.57 -1.49 -10.39
CA ILE A 701 -10.12 -1.63 -9.03
C ILE A 701 -10.63 -0.30 -8.45
N GLY A 702 -9.94 0.82 -8.70
CA GLY A 702 -10.36 2.15 -8.25
C GLY A 702 -11.60 2.69 -8.96
N GLN A 703 -12.01 2.08 -10.08
CA GLN A 703 -13.17 2.43 -10.87
C GLN A 703 -14.31 1.43 -10.75
N PHE A 704 -14.18 0.35 -9.96
CA PHE A 704 -15.17 -0.73 -9.83
C PHE A 704 -16.62 -0.23 -9.73
N HIS A 705 -16.92 0.65 -8.77
CA HIS A 705 -18.26 1.20 -8.58
C HIS A 705 -18.66 2.16 -9.70
N GLN A 706 -17.76 3.06 -10.11
CA GLN A 706 -18.05 4.10 -11.11
C GLN A 706 -18.30 3.48 -12.49
N GLY A 707 -17.61 2.39 -12.83
CA GLY A 707 -17.74 1.65 -14.07
C GLY A 707 -19.01 0.81 -14.19
N GLY A 708 -19.85 0.74 -13.13
CA GLY A 708 -21.08 -0.05 -13.15
C GLY A 708 -20.87 -1.56 -12.96
N ALA A 709 -19.67 -1.99 -12.54
CA ALA A 709 -19.38 -3.41 -12.32
C ALA A 709 -20.34 -4.10 -11.33
N PRO A 710 -20.79 -3.48 -10.21
CA PRO A 710 -21.76 -4.10 -9.32
C PRO A 710 -23.09 -4.46 -9.99
N ASP A 711 -23.59 -3.61 -10.88
CA ASP A 711 -24.87 -3.85 -11.56
C ASP A 711 -24.71 -4.92 -12.65
N ARG A 712 -23.55 -4.95 -13.33
CA ARG A 712 -23.20 -6.03 -14.25
C ARG A 712 -23.15 -7.40 -13.57
N LEU A 713 -22.47 -7.48 -12.44
CA LEU A 713 -22.36 -8.71 -11.66
C LEU A 713 -23.74 -9.21 -11.19
N LYS A 714 -24.62 -8.29 -10.75
CA LYS A 714 -26.02 -8.64 -10.42
C LYS A 714 -26.79 -9.18 -11.62
N ALA A 715 -26.50 -8.68 -12.82
CA ALA A 715 -27.09 -9.16 -14.07
C ALA A 715 -26.44 -10.45 -14.62
N GLY A 716 -25.48 -11.05 -13.89
CA GLY A 716 -24.76 -12.25 -14.31
C GLY A 716 -23.67 -12.01 -15.36
N GLY A 717 -23.29 -10.75 -15.59
CA GLY A 717 -22.21 -10.41 -16.51
C GLY A 717 -20.82 -10.68 -15.91
N ARG A 718 -19.86 -10.99 -16.78
CA ARG A 718 -18.49 -11.36 -16.39
C ARG A 718 -17.64 -10.10 -16.23
N VAL A 719 -16.97 -9.98 -15.08
CA VAL A 719 -16.06 -8.87 -14.75
C VAL A 719 -14.72 -9.44 -14.33
N TRP A 720 -13.66 -8.81 -14.81
CA TRP A 720 -12.28 -9.09 -14.42
C TRP A 720 -11.65 -7.86 -13.76
N TRP A 721 -10.67 -8.09 -12.93
CA TRP A 721 -9.81 -7.02 -12.44
C TRP A 721 -8.77 -6.67 -13.49
N CYS A 722 -8.57 -5.37 -13.72
CA CYS A 722 -7.32 -4.86 -14.28
C CYS A 722 -6.67 -4.00 -13.21
N VAL A 723 -5.44 -4.30 -12.83
CA VAL A 723 -4.76 -3.55 -11.77
C VAL A 723 -3.37 -3.13 -12.22
N CYS A 724 -2.97 -1.95 -11.76
CA CYS A 724 -1.61 -1.46 -11.81
C CYS A 724 -0.86 -1.68 -10.47
N CYS A 725 -1.51 -1.51 -9.29
CA CYS A 725 -0.81 -1.41 -7.99
C CYS A 725 -1.60 -1.85 -6.69
N TRP A 726 -2.42 -2.90 -6.65
CA TRP A 726 -3.22 -3.25 -5.44
C TRP A 726 -3.07 -4.71 -4.93
N PRO A 727 -2.91 -4.97 -3.61
CA PRO A 727 -2.47 -6.28 -3.09
C PRO A 727 -3.57 -7.29 -2.64
N SER A 728 -4.83 -6.91 -2.38
CA SER A 728 -5.81 -7.82 -1.73
C SER A 728 -6.78 -8.54 -2.69
N ILE A 729 -6.29 -8.95 -3.86
CA ILE A 729 -7.17 -9.30 -5.00
C ILE A 729 -7.89 -10.64 -4.83
N GLY A 730 -7.27 -11.67 -4.28
CA GLY A 730 -7.86 -13.03 -4.18
C GLY A 730 -9.21 -13.06 -3.44
N TRP A 731 -9.19 -12.66 -2.17
CA TRP A 731 -10.37 -12.63 -1.30
C TRP A 731 -11.49 -11.71 -1.80
N LEU A 732 -11.12 -10.52 -2.30
CA LEU A 732 -12.05 -9.59 -2.92
C LEU A 732 -12.70 -10.20 -4.16
N SER A 733 -11.92 -10.92 -4.98
CA SER A 733 -12.44 -11.57 -6.19
C SER A 733 -13.53 -12.57 -5.87
N TRP A 734 -13.28 -13.44 -4.89
CA TRP A 734 -14.30 -14.40 -4.46
C TRP A 734 -15.57 -13.71 -3.92
N LYS A 735 -15.39 -12.75 -3.00
CA LYS A 735 -16.52 -12.04 -2.35
C LYS A 735 -17.40 -11.28 -3.34
N LEU A 736 -16.79 -10.73 -4.39
CA LEU A 736 -17.46 -9.94 -5.42
C LEU A 736 -17.85 -10.74 -6.65
N ASN A 737 -17.57 -12.05 -6.70
CA ASN A 737 -17.81 -12.91 -7.86
C ASN A 737 -17.09 -12.41 -9.13
N ILE A 738 -15.83 -12.02 -8.97
CA ILE A 738 -14.95 -11.63 -10.07
C ILE A 738 -14.27 -12.89 -10.59
N GLU A 739 -14.26 -13.05 -11.92
CA GLU A 739 -13.85 -14.32 -12.54
C GLU A 739 -12.37 -14.38 -12.91
N GLY A 740 -11.72 -13.22 -13.04
CA GLY A 740 -10.32 -13.21 -13.41
C GLY A 740 -9.58 -11.89 -13.21
N PHE A 741 -8.31 -11.92 -13.61
CA PHE A 741 -7.35 -10.87 -13.38
C PHE A 741 -6.40 -10.68 -14.57
N GLU A 742 -6.28 -9.43 -14.98
CA GLU A 742 -5.33 -8.97 -15.98
C GLU A 742 -4.28 -8.07 -15.33
N TYR A 743 -3.01 -8.30 -15.69
CA TYR A 743 -1.93 -7.37 -15.39
C TYR A 743 -1.26 -6.88 -16.68
N TRP A 744 -1.21 -5.56 -16.85
CA TRP A 744 -0.80 -4.96 -18.13
C TRP A 744 0.67 -5.23 -18.49
N SER A 745 1.56 -5.41 -17.50
CA SER A 745 2.93 -5.88 -17.75
C SER A 745 3.66 -6.31 -16.49
N VAL A 746 4.34 -7.46 -16.53
CA VAL A 746 5.20 -7.94 -15.43
C VAL A 746 6.64 -7.42 -15.52
N SER A 747 7.03 -6.81 -16.65
CA SER A 747 8.42 -6.58 -17.05
C SER A 747 8.65 -5.33 -17.92
N SER A 748 7.82 -4.28 -17.80
CA SER A 748 8.02 -3.01 -18.54
C SER A 748 9.17 -2.18 -17.98
N TRP A 749 10.39 -2.71 -18.04
CA TRP A 749 11.58 -2.16 -17.36
C TRP A 749 12.26 -0.99 -18.07
N SER A 750 11.98 -0.72 -19.35
CA SER A 750 12.77 0.23 -20.15
C SER A 750 12.94 1.61 -19.49
N ARG A 751 11.92 2.09 -18.76
CA ARG A 751 11.97 3.36 -18.00
C ARG A 751 12.59 3.24 -16.61
N CYS A 752 12.67 2.03 -16.06
CA CYS A 752 13.33 1.74 -14.79
C CYS A 752 14.86 1.73 -14.91
N LEU A 753 15.38 1.46 -16.12
CA LEU A 753 16.80 1.27 -16.40
C LEU A 753 17.54 2.55 -16.78
N THR A 754 16.84 3.70 -16.90
CA THR A 754 17.43 4.98 -17.35
C THR A 754 18.56 5.49 -16.45
N THR A 755 18.69 4.92 -15.27
CA THR A 755 19.68 5.26 -14.25
C THR A 755 20.75 4.18 -14.08
N MET A 756 20.72 3.09 -14.87
CA MET A 756 21.66 1.97 -14.76
C MET A 756 22.80 2.07 -15.79
N ASP A 757 24.00 1.65 -15.40
CA ASP A 757 25.18 1.62 -16.26
C ASP A 757 25.41 0.22 -16.87
N GLY A 758 25.44 0.14 -18.19
CA GLY A 758 25.82 -1.07 -18.94
C GLY A 758 24.92 -2.29 -18.68
N LYS A 759 25.35 -3.49 -19.09
CA LYS A 759 24.60 -4.76 -18.94
C LYS A 759 24.52 -5.30 -17.49
N LYS A 760 25.04 -4.57 -16.49
CA LYS A 760 25.11 -4.99 -15.08
C LYS A 760 23.84 -4.61 -14.29
N PHE A 761 22.67 -4.90 -14.84
CA PHE A 761 21.39 -4.42 -14.28
C PHE A 761 21.05 -5.05 -12.93
N VAL A 762 21.51 -6.29 -12.69
CA VAL A 762 21.23 -7.09 -11.49
C VAL A 762 21.81 -6.45 -10.23
N ASP A 763 23.09 -6.07 -10.27
CA ASP A 763 23.82 -5.49 -9.13
C ASP A 763 23.38 -4.05 -8.82
N GLN A 764 22.62 -3.43 -9.72
CA GLN A 764 22.19 -2.05 -9.63
C GLN A 764 20.72 -1.91 -9.24
N VAL A 765 19.95 -3.01 -9.09
CA VAL A 765 18.52 -2.95 -8.75
C VAL A 765 18.30 -2.18 -7.46
N GLU A 766 19.13 -2.36 -6.44
CA GLU A 766 18.91 -1.62 -5.18
C GLU A 766 19.28 -0.14 -5.27
N SER A 767 20.41 0.16 -5.90
CA SER A 767 21.00 1.50 -5.85
C SER A 767 20.46 2.43 -6.94
N LYS A 768 20.16 1.90 -8.12
CA LYS A 768 19.84 2.70 -9.31
C LYS A 768 18.48 2.39 -9.94
N TRP A 769 17.68 1.46 -9.42
CA TRP A 769 16.35 1.22 -10.01
C TRP A 769 15.43 2.43 -9.89
N ASN A 770 14.93 2.91 -11.02
CA ASN A 770 13.86 3.91 -11.02
C ASN A 770 12.51 3.19 -10.85
N ALA A 771 11.91 3.34 -9.67
CA ALA A 771 10.63 2.68 -9.37
C ALA A 771 9.45 3.15 -10.24
N ASN A 772 9.56 4.29 -10.95
CA ASN A 772 8.54 4.82 -11.86
C ASN A 772 8.72 4.29 -13.29
N SER A 773 8.08 3.16 -13.60
CA SER A 773 7.96 2.62 -14.97
C SER A 773 6.83 3.27 -15.78
N PHE A 774 5.79 3.79 -15.11
CA PHE A 774 4.66 4.44 -15.77
C PHE A 774 4.34 5.80 -15.12
N GLY A 775 4.62 6.90 -15.82
CA GLY A 775 4.36 8.25 -15.33
C GLY A 775 5.04 8.53 -13.97
N LYS A 776 4.24 8.85 -12.96
CA LYS A 776 4.69 9.06 -11.57
C LYS A 776 4.21 7.95 -10.62
N TYR A 777 3.92 6.75 -11.15
CA TYR A 777 3.43 5.62 -10.37
C TYR A 777 4.57 4.65 -10.06
N ASN A 778 4.88 4.49 -8.77
CA ASN A 778 5.94 3.58 -8.32
C ASN A 778 5.42 2.13 -8.41
N GLY A 779 6.19 1.25 -9.03
CA GLY A 779 5.87 -0.19 -9.12
C GLY A 779 4.90 -0.56 -10.25
N ASP A 780 4.36 0.40 -10.98
CA ASP A 780 3.33 0.14 -11.99
C ASP A 780 3.92 -0.36 -13.31
N GLY A 781 3.56 -1.57 -13.75
CA GLY A 781 4.07 -2.16 -15.00
C GLY A 781 5.27 -3.07 -14.84
N TYR A 782 5.63 -3.40 -13.61
CA TYR A 782 6.49 -4.54 -13.33
C TYR A 782 6.12 -5.19 -11.99
N LEU A 783 6.14 -6.52 -11.99
CA LEU A 783 6.09 -7.36 -10.79
C LEU A 783 7.39 -8.13 -10.59
N THR A 784 8.30 -8.00 -11.56
CA THR A 784 9.57 -8.72 -11.61
C THR A 784 10.71 -7.74 -11.88
N TYR A 785 11.93 -8.16 -11.58
CA TYR A 785 13.17 -7.44 -11.89
C TYR A 785 14.09 -8.34 -12.74
N PRO A 786 15.00 -7.75 -13.53
CA PRO A 786 16.02 -8.55 -14.22
C PRO A 786 16.93 -9.22 -13.18
N GLY A 787 17.07 -10.54 -13.30
CA GLY A 787 17.93 -11.36 -12.46
C GLY A 787 19.17 -11.87 -13.19
N PRO A 788 20.11 -12.49 -12.46
CA PRO A 788 21.31 -13.08 -13.04
C PRO A 788 20.95 -14.26 -13.96
N ASN A 789 21.85 -14.63 -14.86
CA ASN A 789 21.69 -15.77 -15.78
C ASN A 789 20.38 -15.74 -16.59
N ASN A 790 19.96 -14.54 -16.99
CA ASN A 790 18.75 -14.27 -17.79
C ASN A 790 17.44 -14.69 -17.10
N THR A 791 17.43 -14.79 -15.77
CA THR A 791 16.26 -15.15 -14.96
C THR A 791 15.49 -13.93 -14.48
N LEU A 792 14.31 -14.17 -13.89
CA LEU A 792 13.50 -13.15 -13.23
C LEU A 792 13.73 -13.20 -11.71
N LEU A 793 13.90 -12.02 -11.12
CA LEU A 793 13.73 -11.84 -9.67
C LEU A 793 12.26 -11.52 -9.40
N SER A 794 11.71 -12.09 -8.33
CA SER A 794 10.35 -11.78 -7.91
C SER A 794 10.29 -10.46 -7.13
N SER A 795 9.07 -10.09 -6.76
CA SER A 795 8.81 -9.02 -5.80
C SER A 795 7.87 -9.48 -4.70
N ILE A 796 7.94 -8.84 -3.53
CA ILE A 796 6.97 -9.02 -2.44
C ILE A 796 5.54 -8.87 -2.96
N ARG A 797 5.30 -7.91 -3.87
CA ARG A 797 3.99 -7.70 -4.49
C ARG A 797 3.52 -8.90 -5.31
N PHE A 798 4.43 -9.54 -6.03
CA PHE A 798 4.06 -10.68 -6.87
C PHE A 798 3.81 -11.94 -6.05
N GLU A 799 4.60 -12.18 -5.02
CA GLU A 799 4.37 -13.30 -4.09
C GLU A 799 3.02 -13.12 -3.37
N ALA A 800 2.72 -11.92 -2.85
CA ALA A 800 1.42 -11.64 -2.25
C ALA A 800 0.24 -11.82 -3.23
N LEU A 801 0.46 -11.54 -4.53
CA LEU A 801 -0.54 -11.76 -5.56
C LEU A 801 -0.79 -13.25 -5.80
N ARG A 802 0.27 -14.06 -5.85
CA ARG A 802 0.17 -15.53 -5.91
C ARG A 802 -0.59 -16.06 -4.71
N ASP A 803 -0.25 -15.65 -3.49
CA ASP A 803 -0.89 -16.13 -2.27
C ASP A 803 -2.40 -15.87 -2.32
N GLY A 804 -2.81 -14.69 -2.81
CA GLY A 804 -4.23 -14.38 -3.03
C GLY A 804 -4.90 -15.24 -4.11
N PHE A 805 -4.21 -15.58 -5.20
CA PHE A 805 -4.74 -16.52 -6.19
C PHE A 805 -4.87 -17.94 -5.62
N GLU A 806 -3.94 -18.38 -4.79
CA GLU A 806 -3.99 -19.68 -4.13
C GLU A 806 -5.08 -19.72 -3.05
N ASP A 807 -5.28 -18.65 -2.28
CA ASP A 807 -6.41 -18.47 -1.35
C ASP A 807 -7.77 -18.61 -2.06
N HIS A 808 -7.90 -18.09 -3.29
CA HIS A 808 -9.11 -18.27 -4.08
C HIS A 808 -9.35 -19.76 -4.42
N GLU A 809 -8.29 -20.53 -4.68
CA GLU A 809 -8.39 -21.95 -4.95
C GLU A 809 -8.78 -22.78 -3.71
N TYR A 810 -8.41 -22.34 -2.50
CA TYR A 810 -8.93 -22.96 -1.26
C TYR A 810 -10.46 -22.88 -1.24
N LEU A 811 -11.03 -21.72 -1.55
CA LEU A 811 -12.48 -21.54 -1.58
C LEU A 811 -13.15 -22.36 -2.69
N ALA A 812 -12.50 -22.48 -3.84
CA ALA A 812 -12.97 -23.35 -4.92
C ALA A 812 -12.97 -24.84 -4.51
N VAL A 813 -11.93 -25.30 -3.83
CA VAL A 813 -11.85 -26.67 -3.28
C VAL A 813 -12.92 -26.87 -2.21
N LEU A 814 -13.11 -25.92 -1.29
CA LEU A 814 -14.14 -25.97 -0.25
C LEU A 814 -15.54 -26.08 -0.87
N LYS A 815 -15.85 -25.22 -1.86
CA LYS A 815 -17.11 -25.23 -2.59
C LYS A 815 -17.36 -26.58 -3.27
N ARG A 816 -16.32 -27.18 -3.87
CA ARG A 816 -16.42 -28.51 -4.51
C ARG A 816 -16.68 -29.62 -3.48
N ARG A 817 -15.91 -29.67 -2.38
CA ARG A 817 -16.08 -30.70 -1.34
C ARG A 817 -17.42 -30.60 -0.61
N LEU A 818 -17.98 -29.39 -0.54
CA LEU A 818 -19.27 -29.14 0.07
C LEU A 818 -20.45 -29.62 -0.78
N ALA A 819 -20.30 -29.77 -2.10
CA ALA A 819 -21.39 -30.11 -3.00
C ALA A 819 -22.08 -31.42 -2.56
N GLY A 820 -23.40 -31.35 -2.34
CA GLY A 820 -24.21 -32.50 -1.88
C GLY A 820 -24.05 -32.88 -0.40
N LYS A 821 -23.13 -32.27 0.37
CA LYS A 821 -22.92 -32.58 1.80
C LYS A 821 -23.88 -31.77 2.70
N GLN A 822 -24.35 -32.41 3.78
CA GLN A 822 -25.23 -31.84 4.81
C GLN A 822 -24.63 -32.03 6.20
N GLY A 823 -25.26 -31.46 7.24
CA GLY A 823 -24.82 -31.55 8.64
C GLY A 823 -23.98 -30.37 9.12
N ALA A 824 -23.51 -30.43 10.36
CA ALA A 824 -22.85 -29.30 11.03
C ALA A 824 -21.56 -28.84 10.32
N ALA A 825 -20.72 -29.77 9.88
CA ALA A 825 -19.50 -29.45 9.14
C ALA A 825 -19.80 -28.75 7.79
N ALA A 826 -20.82 -29.23 7.08
CA ALA A 826 -21.28 -28.61 5.83
C ALA A 826 -21.89 -27.21 6.07
N ALA A 827 -22.62 -27.02 7.17
CA ALA A 827 -23.18 -25.73 7.55
C ALA A 827 -22.09 -24.69 7.88
N GLU A 828 -21.03 -25.08 8.60
CA GLU A 828 -19.89 -24.20 8.87
C GLU A 828 -19.11 -23.87 7.59
N ALA A 829 -18.85 -24.88 6.75
CA ALA A 829 -18.21 -24.67 5.45
C ALA A 829 -18.98 -23.68 4.55
N ARG A 830 -20.32 -23.74 4.53
CA ARG A 830 -21.16 -22.77 3.79
C ARG A 830 -20.93 -21.33 4.25
N LYS A 831 -20.78 -21.10 5.57
CA LYS A 831 -20.51 -19.76 6.11
C LYS A 831 -19.16 -19.23 5.65
N LEU A 832 -18.13 -20.08 5.64
CA LEU A 832 -16.78 -19.70 5.21
C LEU A 832 -16.72 -19.25 3.74
N LEU A 833 -17.62 -19.73 2.87
CA LEU A 833 -17.70 -19.28 1.48
C LEU A 833 -18.25 -17.86 1.29
N THR A 834 -18.88 -17.25 2.30
CA THR A 834 -19.44 -15.90 2.19
C THR A 834 -18.45 -14.76 2.41
N ILE A 835 -17.25 -15.08 2.92
CA ILE A 835 -16.16 -14.14 3.28
C ILE A 835 -16.61 -13.03 4.23
N ASP A 836 -16.07 -13.05 5.44
CA ASP A 836 -16.38 -12.11 6.53
C ASP A 836 -15.91 -10.66 6.19
N ASP A 837 -16.68 -9.65 6.62
CA ASP A 837 -16.37 -8.22 6.45
C ASP A 837 -15.11 -7.76 7.21
N ARG A 838 -14.64 -8.54 8.19
CA ARG A 838 -13.34 -8.37 8.84
C ARG A 838 -12.18 -8.59 7.88
N LEU A 839 -12.35 -9.39 6.82
CA LEU A 839 -11.30 -9.66 5.84
C LEU A 839 -11.32 -8.61 4.72
N CYS A 840 -12.46 -8.52 4.03
CA CYS A 840 -12.69 -7.54 2.98
C CYS A 840 -14.17 -7.22 2.82
N LYS A 841 -14.47 -6.02 2.33
CA LYS A 841 -15.83 -5.50 2.18
C LYS A 841 -16.13 -5.16 0.72
N ARG A 842 -17.42 -5.01 0.41
CA ARG A 842 -17.89 -4.70 -0.94
C ARG A 842 -17.55 -3.29 -1.41
N ASP A 843 -17.15 -2.40 -0.50
CA ASP A 843 -16.60 -1.07 -0.80
C ASP A 843 -15.10 -1.08 -1.13
N LEU A 844 -14.52 -2.29 -1.30
CA LEU A 844 -13.12 -2.57 -1.59
C LEU A 844 -12.15 -2.31 -0.43
N SER A 845 -12.66 -1.99 0.76
CA SER A 845 -11.82 -1.97 1.97
C SER A 845 -11.45 -3.40 2.38
N TYR A 846 -10.25 -3.55 2.94
CA TYR A 846 -9.70 -4.84 3.37
C TYR A 846 -8.83 -4.65 4.61
N THR A 847 -8.69 -5.73 5.39
CA THR A 847 -7.84 -5.74 6.57
C THR A 847 -6.37 -5.61 6.20
N ARG A 848 -5.61 -4.94 7.07
CA ARG A 848 -4.14 -4.92 7.02
C ARG A 848 -3.51 -5.75 8.13
N ASP A 849 -4.33 -6.47 8.90
CA ASP A 849 -3.88 -7.37 9.95
C ASP A 849 -3.61 -8.76 9.34
N PRO A 850 -2.35 -9.20 9.26
CA PRO A 850 -2.01 -10.53 8.76
C PRO A 850 -2.67 -11.66 9.54
N LYS A 851 -2.91 -11.49 10.85
CA LYS A 851 -3.49 -12.53 11.70
C LYS A 851 -4.88 -12.93 11.22
N VAL A 852 -5.70 -11.94 10.89
CA VAL A 852 -7.06 -12.16 10.37
C VAL A 852 -7.03 -12.97 9.05
N ILE A 853 -6.05 -12.69 8.18
CA ILE A 853 -5.89 -13.39 6.90
C ILE A 853 -5.51 -14.85 7.13
N PHE A 854 -4.43 -15.10 7.89
CA PHE A 854 -3.94 -16.46 8.15
C PHE A 854 -4.91 -17.31 8.96
N GLU A 855 -5.60 -16.73 9.95
CA GLU A 855 -6.64 -17.44 10.71
C GLU A 855 -7.81 -17.84 9.81
N THR A 856 -8.21 -16.97 8.88
CA THR A 856 -9.29 -17.28 7.93
C THR A 856 -8.87 -18.39 6.97
N ARG A 857 -7.66 -18.32 6.42
CA ARG A 857 -7.08 -19.36 5.55
C ARG A 857 -7.04 -20.72 6.27
N ARG A 858 -6.53 -20.76 7.50
CA ARG A 858 -6.50 -21.97 8.33
C ARG A 858 -7.89 -22.56 8.56
N ARG A 859 -8.88 -21.73 8.92
CA ARG A 859 -10.27 -22.20 9.13
C ARG A 859 -10.86 -22.83 7.88
N ILE A 860 -10.58 -22.26 6.70
CA ILE A 860 -11.01 -22.82 5.41
C ILE A 860 -10.31 -24.16 5.16
N ALA A 861 -8.99 -24.24 5.35
CA ALA A 861 -8.21 -25.46 5.20
C ALA A 861 -8.73 -26.59 6.10
N GLU A 862 -8.97 -26.30 7.37
CA GLU A 862 -9.50 -27.29 8.33
C GLU A 862 -10.94 -27.70 8.01
N ALA A 863 -11.76 -26.80 7.46
CA ALA A 863 -13.09 -27.16 6.96
C ALA A 863 -13.02 -28.09 5.75
N ILE A 864 -12.07 -27.86 4.83
CA ILE A 864 -11.79 -28.74 3.69
C ILE A 864 -11.41 -30.15 4.19
N GLU A 865 -10.52 -30.26 5.18
CA GLU A 865 -10.12 -31.54 5.78
C GLU A 865 -11.29 -32.26 6.45
N LYS A 866 -12.08 -31.53 7.26
CA LYS A 866 -13.26 -32.08 7.97
C LYS A 866 -14.33 -32.64 7.05
N LEU A 867 -14.50 -32.06 5.86
CA LEU A 867 -15.45 -32.58 4.88
C LEU A 867 -14.97 -33.92 4.29
N GLY A 868 -13.69 -34.27 4.40
CA GLY A 868 -13.11 -35.44 3.74
C GLY A 868 -13.08 -35.29 2.22
N ARG A 869 -12.60 -36.34 1.53
CA ARG A 869 -12.58 -36.36 0.06
C ARG A 869 -13.98 -36.38 -0.56
#